data_AF-A0A812UW57-F1
#
_entry.id   AF-A0A812UW57-F1
#
_cell.length_a   1.000
_cell.length_b   1.000
_cell.length_c   1.000
_cell.angle_alpha   90.00
_cell.angle_beta   90.00
_cell.angle_gamma   90.00
#
_symmetry.space_group_name_H-M   'P 1'
#
loop_
_entity.id
_entity.type
_entity.pdbx_description
1 polymer ?
#
loop_
_entity_poly.entity_id
_entity_poly.type
_entity_poly.pdbx_seq_one_letter_code
_entity_poly.pdbx_strand_id
1 'polypeptide(L)'
;MLPISAMHCPRNSAWDGPRIAPRGELRWPLPDKPGRRYLGWSWSRCNRVAGASGAAAASFCSAHVRRSSRPLVARAALVEQLTQASEALEMLRGKWDAIELGEAERLQPLAEEEVALREGLRTLEFGDPAEIQAIPQTPSADPVVAGYYRVARALLELEVAQKEWEVRTAQAAGFDQPSSPEVGAFASRLLGIALLRIRLFQHSEAYDLLQRALPTMMATQQFVGSEGAAAKHWLQNLCRSTAMSQMLREPGHMQGVDISNSEHLECLQALREELRTCGYAAKDILGMTQVPTLEMFADDDLCGQAADALLASAPHEQKGLAELVRFFLLSRPVALKQLTELMGSSCMEFLLEKQAVTVIRGPSCALVKADDALKALENASDDFYCFANIKIWPVEDLLIATDRQTWPSQGFEPVMYLSDDSWGLIYGAPREEVESVLDLCTGSGVQGLVALQNYAKTATFVDLNPRALDFVRFNVALNGLSQKVSGIYEGNLYQALPPESGPFDAILANPPFLPNPRGIGSQCSAKFGDGGDFGEDILEAIMQGVADHLKPAGHLSAVTYAPNTPEMAERIARYLKSPDEMSPCITVFSSKLKPAKDFKPVSSAVEAVRYQEALDEVGIKTMAEAITLVSFEETAVQTHFVLKEHLFQDEGYLRSLWKQHLDGCSKT
;
A
#
# COMPACT_ATOMS: atom_id res chain seq x y z
N MET A 1 27.49 -39.45 -32.29
CA MET A 1 27.08 -40.52 -31.35
C MET A 1 26.02 -39.95 -30.42
N LEU A 2 24.77 -40.31 -30.68
CA LEU A 2 23.66 -40.45 -29.71
C LEU A 2 23.41 -41.99 -29.58
N PRO A 3 22.56 -42.57 -28.69
CA PRO A 3 21.56 -41.95 -27.77
C PRO A 3 21.30 -42.63 -26.37
N ILE A 4 20.54 -41.91 -25.51
CA ILE A 4 19.31 -42.27 -24.71
C ILE A 4 19.31 -43.48 -23.73
N SER A 5 18.98 -43.26 -22.43
CA SER A 5 17.69 -43.60 -21.76
C SER A 5 17.73 -43.70 -20.21
N ALA A 6 16.81 -42.94 -19.57
CA ALA A 6 15.88 -43.35 -18.50
C ALA A 6 16.44 -43.84 -17.13
N MET A 7 15.88 -43.56 -15.94
CA MET A 7 14.50 -43.32 -15.52
C MET A 7 14.47 -43.10 -13.97
N HIS A 8 13.39 -42.51 -13.44
CA HIS A 8 12.84 -42.57 -12.05
C HIS A 8 13.29 -41.57 -10.94
N CYS A 9 12.34 -40.69 -10.60
CA CYS A 9 12.04 -40.07 -9.28
C CYS A 9 11.64 -41.19 -8.27
N PRO A 10 11.72 -41.07 -6.91
CA PRO A 10 10.96 -40.06 -6.14
C PRO A 10 11.47 -39.64 -4.72
N ARG A 11 10.75 -38.66 -4.15
CA ARG A 11 10.47 -38.37 -2.71
C ARG A 11 11.23 -37.25 -1.99
N ASN A 12 10.45 -36.22 -1.66
CA ASN A 12 10.26 -35.59 -0.35
C ASN A 12 11.36 -35.80 0.70
N SER A 13 12.02 -34.71 1.11
CA SER A 13 12.39 -34.53 2.52
C SER A 13 12.60 -33.05 2.85
N ALA A 14 11.82 -32.60 3.84
CA ALA A 14 12.15 -31.65 4.89
C ALA A 14 12.85 -30.34 4.51
N TRP A 15 12.09 -29.25 4.69
CA TRP A 15 12.61 -27.97 5.15
C TRP A 15 13.47 -28.18 6.41
N ASP A 16 14.79 -28.15 6.25
CA ASP A 16 15.70 -27.90 7.35
C ASP A 16 15.79 -26.38 7.53
N GLY A 17 15.44 -25.90 8.72
CA GLY A 17 15.52 -24.48 9.09
C GLY A 17 16.97 -23.94 8.97
N PRO A 18 17.13 -22.60 8.94
CA PRO A 18 18.45 -22.02 8.75
C PRO A 18 19.36 -22.35 9.93
N ARG A 19 20.42 -23.13 9.66
CA ARG A 19 21.56 -23.29 10.57
C ARG A 19 22.33 -21.99 10.58
N ILE A 20 22.46 -21.38 11.76
CA ILE A 20 23.31 -20.21 11.99
C ILE A 20 24.76 -20.67 11.84
N ALA A 21 25.44 -20.22 10.78
CA ALA A 21 26.88 -20.35 10.66
C ALA A 21 27.58 -19.32 11.57
N PRO A 22 28.70 -19.68 12.23
CA PRO A 22 29.44 -18.75 13.06
C PRO A 22 30.24 -17.77 12.18
N ARG A 23 30.08 -16.47 12.45
CA ARG A 23 30.92 -15.33 12.00
C ARG A 23 31.63 -15.50 10.65
N GLY A 24 30.97 -15.03 9.59
CA GLY A 24 31.59 -14.76 8.29
C GLY A 24 30.52 -14.32 7.29
N GLU A 25 30.61 -13.06 6.84
CA GLU A 25 29.83 -12.42 5.77
C GLU A 25 28.43 -13.01 5.48
N LEU A 26 27.39 -12.34 6.00
CA LEU A 26 26.02 -12.48 5.49
C LEU A 26 26.00 -12.00 4.04
N ARG A 27 26.32 -12.90 3.10
CA ARG A 27 26.09 -12.64 1.68
C ARG A 27 24.59 -12.72 1.42
N TRP A 28 24.05 -11.63 0.92
CA TRP A 28 22.70 -11.55 0.39
C TRP A 28 22.45 -12.76 -0.54
N PRO A 29 21.36 -13.52 -0.37
CA PRO A 29 20.91 -14.39 -1.44
C PRO A 29 20.44 -13.46 -2.58
N LEU A 30 21.36 -13.10 -3.47
CA LEU A 30 20.99 -12.56 -4.77
C LEU A 30 20.09 -13.63 -5.40
N PRO A 31 18.80 -13.35 -5.67
CA PRO A 31 18.01 -14.29 -6.43
C PRO A 31 18.68 -14.44 -7.80
N ASP A 32 18.99 -15.68 -8.19
CA ASP A 32 19.65 -16.02 -9.48
C ASP A 32 18.86 -15.58 -10.73
N LYS A 33 17.74 -14.88 -10.56
CA LYS A 33 17.04 -14.08 -11.58
C LYS A 33 16.33 -12.91 -10.86
N PRO A 34 16.39 -11.66 -11.37
CA PRO A 34 15.54 -10.58 -10.88
C PRO A 34 14.11 -10.78 -11.37
N GLY A 35 13.44 -11.83 -10.88
CA GLY A 35 12.00 -11.96 -10.97
C GLY A 35 11.38 -11.05 -9.92
N ARG A 36 11.40 -9.73 -10.16
CA ARG A 36 10.61 -8.76 -9.38
C ARG A 36 9.14 -9.20 -9.48
N ARG A 37 8.55 -9.66 -8.37
CA ARG A 37 7.11 -9.85 -8.26
C ARG A 37 6.50 -8.46 -8.15
N TYR A 38 5.92 -7.97 -9.24
CA TYR A 38 5.23 -6.68 -9.27
C TYR A 38 3.98 -6.73 -8.38
N LEU A 39 3.75 -5.63 -7.64
CA LEU A 39 2.46 -5.08 -7.22
C LEU A 39 1.39 -6.05 -6.73
N GLY A 40 1.81 -7.01 -5.93
CA GLY A 40 0.93 -7.55 -4.94
C GLY A 40 1.77 -7.82 -3.72
N TRP A 41 1.14 -7.78 -2.55
CA TRP A 41 1.57 -8.40 -1.29
C TRP A 41 1.77 -7.38 -0.15
N SER A 42 0.68 -7.00 0.53
CA SER A 42 0.76 -6.65 1.96
C SER A 42 -0.18 -7.46 2.87
N TRP A 43 -1.00 -8.37 2.33
CA TRP A 43 -1.80 -9.32 3.14
C TRP A 43 -1.25 -10.75 3.19
N SER A 44 -0.36 -11.17 2.27
CA SER A 44 0.17 -12.53 2.21
C SER A 44 1.00 -12.95 3.43
N ARG A 45 1.53 -11.99 4.22
CA ARG A 45 2.25 -12.27 5.48
C ARG A 45 1.34 -12.34 6.69
N CYS A 46 0.28 -11.53 6.79
CA CYS A 46 -0.79 -11.80 7.76
C CYS A 46 -1.49 -13.14 7.44
N ASN A 47 -1.66 -13.45 6.14
CA ASN A 47 -2.29 -14.68 5.64
C ASN A 47 -1.54 -15.97 5.94
N ARG A 48 -0.23 -15.94 6.21
CA ARG A 48 0.49 -17.16 6.63
C ARG A 48 0.11 -17.61 8.03
N VAL A 49 -0.55 -16.74 8.79
CA VAL A 49 -0.73 -16.90 10.24
C VAL A 49 -2.20 -17.10 10.62
N ALA A 50 -3.15 -16.70 9.76
CA ALA A 50 -4.59 -16.95 9.93
C ALA A 50 -5.05 -18.38 9.53
N GLY A 51 -4.15 -19.39 9.58
CA GLY A 51 -4.53 -20.80 9.58
C GLY A 51 -4.61 -21.54 8.24
N ALA A 52 -4.25 -20.94 7.10
CA ALA A 52 -4.13 -21.67 5.83
C ALA A 52 -2.67 -22.01 5.51
N SER A 53 -2.35 -23.28 5.35
CA SER A 53 -1.04 -23.75 4.89
C SER A 53 -0.64 -23.03 3.59
N GLY A 54 0.42 -22.22 3.65
CA GLY A 54 0.92 -21.38 2.55
C GLY A 54 1.43 -22.10 1.30
N ALA A 55 1.10 -23.38 1.11
CA ALA A 55 1.38 -24.14 -0.11
C ALA A 55 0.25 -24.02 -1.16
N ALA A 56 -0.96 -23.63 -0.77
CA ALA A 56 -2.11 -23.59 -1.70
C ALA A 56 -2.10 -22.35 -2.62
N ALA A 57 -1.78 -21.16 -2.13
CA ALA A 57 -1.84 -19.93 -2.93
C ALA A 57 -0.81 -19.87 -4.08
N ALA A 58 0.33 -20.54 -3.96
CA ALA A 58 1.34 -20.62 -5.02
C ALA A 58 1.11 -21.80 -5.99
N SER A 59 0.39 -22.85 -5.57
CA SER A 59 0.12 -24.05 -6.37
C SER A 59 -1.22 -23.99 -7.14
N PHE A 60 -2.14 -23.10 -6.78
CA PHE A 60 -3.44 -23.00 -7.46
C PHE A 60 -3.38 -22.32 -8.84
N CYS A 61 -2.31 -21.60 -9.17
CA CYS A 61 -2.16 -20.97 -10.48
C CYS A 61 -1.82 -21.94 -11.63
N SER A 62 -1.56 -23.23 -11.37
CA SER A 62 -1.14 -24.18 -12.41
C SER A 62 -2.05 -25.40 -12.63
N ALA A 63 -3.22 -25.47 -12.00
CA ALA A 63 -4.13 -26.60 -12.24
C ALA A 63 -5.60 -26.16 -12.35
N HIS A 64 -6.12 -26.28 -13.58
CA HIS A 64 -7.54 -26.30 -13.94
C HIS A 64 -8.34 -24.98 -13.82
N VAL A 65 -7.86 -23.90 -14.44
CA VAL A 65 -8.78 -22.85 -14.93
C VAL A 65 -9.24 -23.27 -16.32
N ARG A 66 -10.46 -23.82 -16.43
CA ARG A 66 -11.11 -23.97 -17.74
C ARG A 66 -11.38 -22.55 -18.26
N ARG A 67 -10.82 -22.20 -19.42
CA ARG A 67 -11.27 -21.01 -20.18
C ARG A 67 -12.76 -21.16 -20.44
N SER A 68 -13.57 -20.43 -19.69
CA SER A 68 -15.02 -20.40 -19.86
C SER A 68 -15.34 -19.33 -20.89
N SER A 69 -15.41 -19.70 -22.17
CA SER A 69 -15.93 -18.85 -23.24
C SER A 69 -17.47 -18.79 -23.21
N ARG A 70 -18.09 -18.82 -22.02
CA ARG A 70 -19.54 -18.92 -21.88
C ARG A 70 -20.22 -17.59 -22.18
N PRO A 71 -21.32 -17.60 -22.98
CA PRO A 71 -22.05 -16.39 -23.38
C PRO A 71 -22.70 -15.66 -22.20
N LEU A 72 -23.01 -14.37 -22.39
CA LEU A 72 -23.65 -13.45 -21.43
C LEU A 72 -24.88 -14.05 -20.70
N VAL A 73 -25.65 -14.92 -21.36
CA VAL A 73 -26.83 -15.59 -20.78
C VAL A 73 -26.47 -16.53 -19.62
N ALA A 74 -25.33 -17.23 -19.69
CA ALA A 74 -24.87 -18.09 -18.60
C ALA A 74 -24.40 -17.27 -17.38
N ARG A 75 -23.97 -16.03 -17.60
CA ARG A 75 -23.47 -15.13 -16.54
C ARG A 75 -24.61 -14.51 -15.74
N ALA A 76 -25.76 -14.22 -16.36
CA ALA A 76 -26.95 -13.76 -15.64
C ALA A 76 -27.46 -14.81 -14.63
N ALA A 77 -27.51 -16.09 -15.03
CA ALA A 77 -27.90 -17.18 -14.16
C ALA A 77 -26.95 -17.37 -12.96
N LEU A 78 -25.63 -17.19 -13.17
CA LEU A 78 -24.66 -17.22 -12.08
C LEU A 78 -24.87 -16.05 -11.09
N VAL A 79 -25.11 -14.84 -11.60
CA VAL A 79 -25.39 -13.67 -10.74
C VAL A 79 -26.67 -13.87 -9.92
N GLU A 80 -27.70 -14.45 -10.52
CA GLU A 80 -28.93 -14.83 -9.81
C GLU A 80 -28.66 -15.88 -8.74
N GLN A 81 -27.92 -16.95 -9.06
CA GLN A 81 -27.52 -17.97 -8.10
C GLN A 81 -26.72 -17.39 -6.91
N LEU A 82 -25.77 -16.49 -7.18
CA LEU A 82 -24.99 -15.81 -6.14
C LEU A 82 -25.89 -14.93 -5.26
N THR A 83 -26.87 -14.24 -5.86
CA THR A 83 -27.82 -13.39 -5.13
C THR A 83 -28.71 -14.22 -4.21
N GLN A 84 -29.28 -15.32 -4.72
CA GLN A 84 -30.07 -16.26 -3.91
C GLN A 84 -29.25 -16.87 -2.77
N ALA A 85 -27.99 -17.22 -3.04
CA ALA A 85 -27.10 -17.76 -2.02
C ALA A 85 -26.78 -16.75 -0.92
N SER A 86 -26.51 -15.48 -1.27
CA SER A 86 -26.28 -14.43 -0.26
C SER A 86 -27.53 -14.17 0.58
N GLU A 87 -28.72 -14.11 -0.03
CA GLU A 87 -29.98 -13.91 0.69
C GLU A 87 -30.30 -15.07 1.64
N ALA A 88 -30.04 -16.31 1.21
CA ALA A 88 -30.21 -17.49 2.06
C ALA A 88 -29.25 -17.47 3.26
N LEU A 89 -27.99 -17.07 3.06
CA LEU A 89 -27.01 -16.91 4.13
C LEU A 89 -27.37 -15.79 5.11
N GLU A 90 -27.87 -14.65 4.60
CA GLU A 90 -28.35 -13.55 5.45
C GLU A 90 -29.58 -13.96 6.27
N MET A 91 -30.50 -14.73 5.68
CA MET A 91 -31.64 -15.30 6.39
C MET A 91 -31.17 -16.28 7.48
N LEU A 92 -30.19 -17.13 7.16
CA LEU A 92 -29.59 -18.06 8.11
C LEU A 92 -28.88 -17.31 9.25
N ARG A 93 -28.13 -16.25 8.95
CA ARG A 93 -27.54 -15.35 9.96
C ARG A 93 -28.62 -14.79 10.88
N GLY A 94 -29.72 -14.28 10.33
CA GLY A 94 -30.85 -13.79 11.12
C GLY A 94 -31.47 -14.86 12.03
N LYS A 95 -31.52 -16.12 11.58
CA LYS A 95 -31.96 -17.25 12.43
C LYS A 95 -30.98 -17.51 13.58
N TRP A 96 -29.67 -17.38 13.35
CA TRP A 96 -28.62 -17.49 14.37
C TRP A 96 -28.66 -16.35 15.39
N ASP A 97 -28.85 -15.11 14.94
CA ASP A 97 -28.97 -13.94 15.81
C ASP A 97 -30.16 -14.07 16.77
N ALA A 98 -31.25 -14.69 16.30
CA ALA A 98 -32.48 -14.92 17.05
C ALA A 98 -32.46 -16.14 17.99
N ILE A 99 -31.31 -16.79 18.19
CA ILE A 99 -31.17 -17.88 19.17
C ILE A 99 -30.97 -17.29 20.57
N GLU A 100 -31.85 -17.66 21.49
CA GLU A 100 -31.76 -17.31 22.91
C GLU A 100 -30.91 -18.33 23.69
N LEU A 101 -30.43 -17.92 24.88
CA LEU A 101 -29.70 -18.81 25.78
C LEU A 101 -30.64 -19.92 26.28
N GLY A 102 -30.28 -21.18 26.01
CA GLY A 102 -31.07 -22.36 26.40
C GLY A 102 -31.73 -23.11 25.24
N GLU A 103 -31.72 -22.53 24.02
CA GLU A 103 -32.30 -23.16 22.83
C GLU A 103 -31.25 -23.94 22.00
N ALA A 104 -30.41 -24.73 22.67
CA ALA A 104 -29.30 -25.43 22.03
C ALA A 104 -29.75 -26.44 20.95
N GLU A 105 -30.98 -26.95 21.06
CA GLU A 105 -31.60 -27.83 20.06
C GLU A 105 -31.82 -27.16 18.70
N ARG A 106 -31.88 -25.82 18.64
CA ARG A 106 -32.01 -25.06 17.38
C ARG A 106 -30.70 -25.03 16.57
N LEU A 107 -29.56 -25.33 17.19
CA LEU A 107 -28.25 -25.20 16.55
C LEU A 107 -28.03 -26.25 15.45
N GLN A 108 -28.39 -27.50 15.73
CA GLN A 108 -28.12 -28.62 14.82
C GLN A 108 -28.83 -28.44 13.46
N PRO A 109 -30.13 -28.10 13.39
CA PRO A 109 -30.81 -27.82 12.12
C PRO A 109 -30.18 -26.66 11.34
N LEU A 110 -29.75 -25.60 12.02
CA LEU A 110 -29.15 -24.43 11.37
C LEU A 110 -27.75 -24.75 10.82
N ALA A 111 -26.98 -25.59 11.53
CA ALA A 111 -25.69 -26.08 11.04
C ALA A 111 -25.86 -26.99 9.81
N GLU A 112 -26.89 -27.83 9.78
CA GLU A 112 -27.22 -28.66 8.60
C GLU A 112 -27.63 -27.80 7.39
N GLU A 113 -28.42 -26.74 7.62
CA GLU A 113 -28.78 -25.75 6.60
C GLU A 113 -27.54 -25.04 6.05
N GLU A 114 -26.62 -24.62 6.92
CA GLU A 114 -25.35 -24.01 6.51
C GLU A 114 -24.51 -24.96 5.65
N VAL A 115 -24.33 -26.21 6.09
CA VAL A 115 -23.55 -27.22 5.36
C VAL A 115 -24.13 -27.41 3.96
N ALA A 116 -25.46 -27.52 3.84
CA ALA A 116 -26.12 -27.65 2.55
C ALA A 116 -25.85 -26.44 1.63
N LEU A 117 -25.93 -25.21 2.16
CA LEU A 117 -25.60 -24.00 1.41
C LEU A 117 -24.13 -24.00 0.95
N ARG A 118 -23.20 -24.30 1.86
CA ARG A 118 -21.76 -24.32 1.56
C ARG A 118 -21.37 -25.38 0.51
N GLU A 119 -21.98 -26.57 0.54
CA GLU A 119 -21.75 -27.56 -0.52
C GLU A 119 -22.18 -27.05 -1.90
N GLY A 120 -23.28 -26.29 -1.97
CA GLY A 120 -23.70 -25.63 -3.20
C GLY A 120 -22.66 -24.62 -3.72
N LEU A 121 -22.08 -23.82 -2.81
CA LEU A 121 -21.10 -22.79 -3.14
C LEU A 121 -19.78 -23.33 -3.70
N ARG A 122 -19.32 -24.50 -3.24
CA ARG A 122 -18.09 -25.14 -3.73
C ARG A 122 -18.12 -25.52 -5.21
N THR A 123 -19.32 -25.60 -5.80
CA THR A 123 -19.51 -25.98 -7.19
C THR A 123 -19.59 -24.78 -8.15
N LEU A 124 -19.47 -23.56 -7.63
CA LEU A 124 -19.55 -22.35 -8.44
C LEU A 124 -18.37 -22.23 -9.42
N GLU A 125 -18.62 -21.52 -10.53
CA GLU A 125 -17.72 -21.48 -11.70
C GLU A 125 -16.30 -20.96 -11.38
N PHE A 126 -16.18 -19.98 -10.49
CA PHE A 126 -14.91 -19.32 -10.14
C PHE A 126 -14.35 -19.73 -8.77
N GLY A 127 -14.80 -20.88 -8.25
CA GLY A 127 -14.36 -21.42 -6.95
C GLY A 127 -15.31 -21.06 -5.80
N ASP A 128 -14.91 -21.46 -4.59
CA ASP A 128 -15.70 -21.27 -3.36
C ASP A 128 -15.51 -19.83 -2.82
N PRO A 129 -16.59 -19.02 -2.70
CA PRO A 129 -16.54 -17.69 -2.08
C PRO A 129 -15.97 -17.69 -0.65
N ALA A 130 -16.04 -18.81 0.09
CA ALA A 130 -15.48 -18.93 1.43
C ALA A 130 -13.94 -18.78 1.46
N GLU A 131 -13.26 -19.03 0.34
CA GLU A 131 -11.81 -18.88 0.22
C GLU A 131 -11.37 -17.42 0.07
N ILE A 132 -12.31 -16.49 -0.19
CA ILE A 132 -12.03 -15.06 -0.30
C ILE A 132 -11.58 -14.54 1.07
N GLN A 133 -10.32 -14.11 1.14
CA GLN A 133 -9.67 -13.76 2.40
C GLN A 133 -10.15 -12.43 2.96
N ALA A 134 -10.35 -11.42 2.12
CA ALA A 134 -10.78 -10.09 2.54
C ALA A 134 -11.78 -9.53 1.53
N ILE A 135 -12.76 -8.78 2.02
CA ILE A 135 -13.80 -8.18 1.19
C ILE A 135 -13.46 -6.70 0.98
N PRO A 136 -13.16 -6.24 -0.25
CA PRO A 136 -12.90 -4.83 -0.51
C PRO A 136 -14.08 -3.96 -0.04
N GLN A 137 -13.76 -2.77 0.46
CA GLN A 137 -14.77 -1.79 0.86
C GLN A 137 -15.55 -1.26 -0.34
N THR A 138 -14.85 -1.04 -1.46
CA THR A 138 -15.48 -0.60 -2.70
C THR A 138 -15.97 -1.81 -3.49
N PRO A 139 -17.28 -1.90 -3.79
CA PRO A 139 -17.81 -2.98 -4.61
C PRO A 139 -17.32 -2.85 -6.06
N SER A 140 -17.03 -3.98 -6.68
CA SER A 140 -16.71 -4.02 -8.11
C SER A 140 -17.96 -3.71 -8.95
N ALA A 141 -17.80 -2.99 -10.08
CA ALA A 141 -18.88 -2.83 -11.04
C ALA A 141 -19.11 -4.10 -11.88
N ASP A 142 -18.21 -5.08 -11.82
CA ASP A 142 -18.45 -6.40 -12.39
C ASP A 142 -19.45 -7.20 -11.54
N PRO A 143 -20.63 -7.57 -12.09
CA PRO A 143 -21.70 -8.18 -11.31
C PRO A 143 -21.35 -9.58 -10.79
N VAL A 144 -20.43 -10.29 -11.43
CA VAL A 144 -19.99 -11.61 -10.96
C VAL A 144 -19.07 -11.45 -9.75
N VAL A 145 -18.06 -10.57 -9.85
CA VAL A 145 -17.16 -10.26 -8.72
C VAL A 145 -17.96 -9.73 -7.54
N ALA A 146 -18.87 -8.78 -7.77
CA ALA A 146 -19.75 -8.24 -6.74
C ALA A 146 -20.65 -9.33 -6.10
N GLY A 147 -21.18 -10.26 -6.89
CA GLY A 147 -21.94 -11.41 -6.38
C GLY A 147 -21.12 -12.31 -5.47
N TYR A 148 -19.89 -12.64 -5.87
CA TYR A 148 -18.96 -13.42 -5.05
C TYR A 148 -18.63 -12.73 -3.72
N TYR A 149 -18.39 -11.43 -3.75
CA TYR A 149 -18.14 -10.65 -2.54
C TYR A 149 -19.35 -10.57 -1.61
N ARG A 150 -20.58 -10.46 -2.15
CA ARG A 150 -21.80 -10.52 -1.34
C ARG A 150 -21.93 -11.86 -0.62
N VAL A 151 -21.71 -12.97 -1.32
CA VAL A 151 -21.74 -14.30 -0.70
C VAL A 151 -20.64 -14.45 0.36
N ALA A 152 -19.41 -14.06 0.05
CA ALA A 152 -18.29 -14.15 0.99
C ALA A 152 -18.50 -13.28 2.23
N ARG A 153 -19.05 -12.07 2.08
CA ARG A 153 -19.46 -11.21 3.20
C ARG A 153 -20.54 -11.89 4.05
N ALA A 154 -21.59 -12.41 3.43
CA ALA A 154 -22.67 -13.09 4.16
C ALA A 154 -22.16 -14.32 4.93
N LEU A 155 -21.22 -15.10 4.36
CA LEU A 155 -20.54 -16.20 5.07
C LEU A 155 -19.76 -15.72 6.29
N LEU A 156 -18.97 -14.65 6.14
CA LEU A 156 -18.20 -14.07 7.25
C LEU A 156 -19.10 -13.54 8.36
N GLU A 157 -20.19 -12.87 8.00
CA GLU A 157 -21.15 -12.33 8.97
C GLU A 157 -21.95 -13.44 9.67
N LEU A 158 -22.27 -14.53 8.97
CA LEU A 158 -22.84 -15.73 9.58
C LEU A 158 -21.87 -16.35 10.59
N GLU A 159 -20.59 -16.49 10.25
CA GLU A 159 -19.56 -17.02 11.14
C GLU A 159 -19.36 -16.12 12.37
N VAL A 160 -19.43 -14.80 12.19
CA VAL A 160 -19.44 -13.83 13.30
C VAL A 160 -20.64 -14.07 14.21
N ALA A 161 -21.86 -14.20 13.69
CA ALA A 161 -23.06 -14.45 14.49
C ALA A 161 -22.96 -15.74 15.32
N GLN A 162 -22.41 -16.80 14.74
CA GLN A 162 -22.14 -18.06 15.43
C GLN A 162 -21.16 -17.88 16.60
N LYS A 163 -20.05 -17.19 16.35
CA LYS A 163 -19.04 -16.92 17.37
C LYS A 163 -19.56 -15.98 18.46
N GLU A 164 -20.39 -14.99 18.11
CA GLU A 164 -21.05 -14.13 19.08
C GLU A 164 -22.03 -14.92 19.97
N TRP A 165 -22.74 -15.91 19.42
CA TRP A 165 -23.55 -16.83 20.23
C TRP A 165 -22.70 -17.70 21.17
N GLU A 166 -21.56 -18.23 20.71
CA GLU A 166 -20.61 -18.96 21.57
C GLU A 166 -20.09 -18.08 22.72
N VAL A 167 -19.77 -16.81 22.43
CA VAL A 167 -19.34 -15.82 23.43
C VAL A 167 -20.44 -15.55 24.44
N ARG A 168 -21.68 -15.31 24.01
CA ARG A 168 -22.84 -15.11 24.92
C ARG A 168 -23.03 -16.31 25.85
N THR A 169 -22.93 -17.52 25.31
CA THR A 169 -23.07 -18.77 26.07
C THR A 169 -21.95 -18.94 27.09
N ALA A 170 -20.71 -18.68 26.70
CA ALA A 170 -19.55 -18.73 27.60
C ALA A 170 -19.64 -17.67 28.71
N GLN A 171 -20.12 -16.46 28.40
CA GLN A 171 -20.37 -15.41 29.40
C GLN A 171 -21.44 -15.82 30.41
N ALA A 172 -22.55 -16.42 29.95
CA ALA A 172 -23.60 -16.91 30.82
C ALA A 172 -23.11 -18.02 31.79
N ALA A 173 -22.10 -18.80 31.36
CA ALA A 173 -21.42 -19.79 32.20
C ALA A 173 -20.33 -19.20 33.11
N GLY A 174 -20.11 -17.88 33.09
CA GLY A 174 -19.08 -17.18 33.87
C GLY A 174 -17.65 -17.42 33.40
N PHE A 175 -17.46 -17.84 32.14
CA PHE A 175 -16.13 -18.13 31.60
C PHE A 175 -15.29 -16.91 31.28
N ASP A 176 -15.89 -15.71 31.26
CA ASP A 176 -15.20 -14.44 31.09
C ASP A 176 -14.55 -13.93 32.38
N GLN A 177 -14.87 -14.54 33.53
CA GLN A 177 -14.33 -14.14 34.82
C GLN A 177 -12.84 -14.51 34.95
N PRO A 178 -11.97 -13.63 35.50
CA PRO A 178 -10.55 -13.91 35.65
C PRO A 178 -10.22 -15.17 36.48
N SER A 179 -11.12 -15.59 37.36
CA SER A 179 -10.99 -16.80 38.19
C SER A 179 -11.36 -18.09 37.46
N SER A 180 -11.97 -18.00 36.28
CA SER A 180 -12.40 -19.18 35.52
C SER A 180 -11.22 -19.90 34.88
N PRO A 181 -11.16 -21.25 34.92
CA PRO A 181 -10.17 -22.01 34.15
C PRO A 181 -10.38 -21.89 32.63
N GLU A 182 -11.55 -21.43 32.18
CA GLU A 182 -11.92 -21.30 30.76
C GLU A 182 -11.65 -19.89 30.20
N VAL A 183 -11.11 -18.96 31.00
CA VAL A 183 -10.93 -17.56 30.60
C VAL A 183 -10.02 -17.38 29.38
N GLY A 184 -9.02 -18.26 29.21
CA GLY A 184 -8.19 -18.31 28.01
C GLY A 184 -8.97 -18.72 26.75
N ALA A 185 -9.85 -19.73 26.88
CA ALA A 185 -10.71 -20.17 25.78
C ALA A 185 -11.78 -19.11 25.44
N PHE A 186 -12.25 -18.34 26.43
CA PHE A 186 -13.12 -17.19 26.20
C PHE A 186 -12.40 -16.10 25.39
N ALA A 187 -11.18 -15.73 25.79
CA ALA A 187 -10.36 -14.75 25.07
C ALA A 187 -10.04 -15.18 23.63
N SER A 188 -9.81 -16.48 23.40
CA SER A 188 -9.61 -17.03 22.05
C SER A 188 -10.84 -16.85 21.14
N ARG A 189 -12.06 -16.93 21.67
CA ARG A 189 -13.29 -16.68 20.90
C ARG A 189 -13.43 -15.21 20.48
N LEU A 190 -13.12 -14.29 21.39
CA LEU A 190 -13.09 -12.85 21.07
C LEU A 190 -12.07 -12.55 19.95
N LEU A 191 -10.90 -13.19 20.01
CA LEU A 191 -9.90 -13.08 18.95
C LEU A 191 -10.41 -13.63 17.61
N GLY A 192 -11.12 -14.77 17.62
CA GLY A 192 -11.74 -15.31 16.41
C GLY A 192 -12.68 -14.31 15.73
N ILE A 193 -13.55 -13.64 16.52
CA ILE A 193 -14.43 -12.58 16.00
C ILE A 193 -13.60 -11.41 15.48
N ALA A 194 -12.57 -10.97 16.21
CA ALA A 194 -11.72 -9.87 15.77
C ALA A 194 -11.08 -10.14 14.39
N LEU A 195 -10.58 -11.37 14.16
CA LEU A 195 -10.01 -11.77 12.88
C LEU A 195 -11.03 -11.74 11.74
N LEU A 196 -12.28 -12.14 12.00
CA LEU A 196 -13.37 -12.04 11.01
C LEU A 196 -13.73 -10.59 10.70
N ARG A 197 -13.81 -9.73 11.73
CA ARG A 197 -14.05 -8.29 11.57
C ARG A 197 -12.95 -7.61 10.75
N ILE A 198 -11.69 -8.01 10.93
CA ILE A 198 -10.58 -7.56 10.06
C ILE A 198 -10.83 -7.94 8.59
N ARG A 199 -11.24 -9.18 8.29
CA ARG A 199 -11.55 -9.63 6.92
C ARG A 199 -12.71 -8.85 6.28
N LEU A 200 -13.62 -8.34 7.11
CA LEU A 200 -14.73 -7.45 6.74
C LEU A 200 -14.32 -5.96 6.66
N PHE A 201 -13.05 -5.63 6.90
CA PHE A 201 -12.53 -4.25 7.04
C PHE A 201 -13.28 -3.43 8.12
N GLN A 202 -13.72 -4.10 9.19
CA GLN A 202 -14.36 -3.54 10.39
C GLN A 202 -13.28 -3.40 11.49
N HIS A 203 -12.33 -2.49 11.26
CA HIS A 203 -11.12 -2.40 12.08
C HIS A 203 -11.40 -1.90 13.51
N SER A 204 -12.37 -1.01 13.69
CA SER A 204 -12.74 -0.44 14.99
C SER A 204 -13.30 -1.53 15.92
N GLU A 205 -14.28 -2.29 15.46
CA GLU A 205 -14.87 -3.39 16.24
C GLU A 205 -13.85 -4.51 16.50
N ALA A 206 -13.01 -4.82 15.50
CA ALA A 206 -11.94 -5.78 15.66
C ALA A 206 -10.96 -5.34 16.76
N TYR A 207 -10.60 -4.06 16.81
CA TYR A 207 -9.69 -3.51 17.80
C TYR A 207 -10.27 -3.61 19.22
N ASP A 208 -11.54 -3.25 19.42
CA ASP A 208 -12.21 -3.37 20.73
C ASP A 208 -12.22 -4.81 21.25
N LEU A 209 -12.45 -5.78 20.37
CA LEU A 209 -12.40 -7.20 20.70
C LEU A 209 -10.98 -7.64 21.09
N LEU A 210 -9.96 -7.16 20.37
CA LEU A 210 -8.56 -7.44 20.69
C LEU A 210 -8.17 -6.86 22.06
N GLN A 211 -8.59 -5.64 22.39
CA GLN A 211 -8.30 -5.04 23.71
C GLN A 211 -8.89 -5.84 24.87
N ARG A 212 -10.04 -6.50 24.64
CA ARG A 212 -10.66 -7.38 25.63
C ARG A 212 -9.96 -8.75 25.72
N ALA A 213 -9.44 -9.26 24.61
CA ALA A 213 -8.81 -10.58 24.55
C ALA A 213 -7.34 -10.57 25.01
N LEU A 214 -6.56 -9.59 24.55
CA LEU A 214 -5.11 -9.52 24.66
C LEU A 214 -4.57 -9.69 26.09
N PRO A 215 -5.07 -8.96 27.12
CA PRO A 215 -4.52 -9.06 28.47
C PRO A 215 -4.58 -10.49 29.02
N THR A 216 -5.73 -11.15 28.84
CA THR A 216 -5.95 -12.53 29.29
C THR A 216 -5.06 -13.51 28.53
N MET A 217 -4.94 -13.35 27.21
CA MET A 217 -4.09 -14.24 26.40
C MET A 217 -2.61 -14.14 26.77
N MET A 218 -2.13 -12.93 27.07
CA MET A 218 -0.76 -12.71 27.53
C MET A 218 -0.51 -13.28 28.93
N ALA A 219 -1.47 -13.11 29.85
CA ALA A 219 -1.35 -13.57 31.23
C ALA A 219 -1.42 -15.10 31.35
N THR A 220 -2.32 -15.74 30.60
CA THR A 220 -2.57 -17.18 30.72
C THR A 220 -1.59 -18.01 29.89
N GLN A 221 -1.05 -17.46 28.80
CA GLN A 221 -0.35 -18.22 27.74
C GLN A 221 -1.15 -19.44 27.22
N GLN A 222 -2.45 -19.50 27.52
CA GLN A 222 -3.34 -20.60 27.17
C GLN A 222 -3.94 -20.31 25.80
N PHE A 223 -3.29 -20.90 24.82
CA PHE A 223 -3.72 -20.91 23.44
C PHE A 223 -4.40 -22.26 23.17
N VAL A 224 -5.72 -22.32 23.30
CA VAL A 224 -6.47 -23.58 23.19
C VAL A 224 -6.79 -23.87 21.72
N GLY A 225 -6.62 -25.12 21.27
CA GLY A 225 -6.97 -25.57 19.91
C GLY A 225 -6.00 -25.13 18.80
N SER A 226 -6.30 -25.51 17.54
CA SER A 226 -5.54 -25.10 16.34
C SER A 226 -5.54 -23.58 16.15
N GLU A 227 -6.63 -22.92 16.55
CA GLU A 227 -6.79 -21.46 16.56
C GLU A 227 -5.79 -20.80 17.52
N GLY A 228 -5.48 -21.44 18.66
CA GLY A 228 -4.54 -20.91 19.65
C GLY A 228 -3.08 -20.80 19.15
N ALA A 229 -2.54 -21.80 18.46
CA ALA A 229 -1.16 -21.76 17.97
C ALA A 229 -0.98 -20.71 16.87
N ALA A 230 -1.97 -20.62 15.97
CA ALA A 230 -2.09 -19.56 14.97
C ALA A 230 -2.19 -18.18 15.65
N ALA A 231 -3.05 -18.06 16.67
CA ALA A 231 -3.21 -16.86 17.48
C ALA A 231 -1.92 -16.42 18.18
N LYS A 232 -1.13 -17.33 18.76
CA LYS A 232 0.15 -17.00 19.40
C LYS A 232 1.15 -16.42 18.40
N HIS A 233 1.31 -17.06 17.24
CA HIS A 233 2.19 -16.55 16.19
C HIS A 233 1.64 -15.24 15.61
N TRP A 234 0.31 -15.13 15.48
CA TRP A 234 -0.37 -13.94 14.99
C TRP A 234 -0.14 -12.77 15.93
N LEU A 235 -0.39 -12.94 17.23
CA LEU A 235 -0.15 -11.95 18.29
C LEU A 235 1.30 -11.51 18.36
N GLN A 236 2.24 -12.46 18.29
CA GLN A 236 3.67 -12.12 18.25
C GLN A 236 4.03 -11.30 17.01
N ASN A 237 3.42 -11.59 15.86
CA ASN A 237 3.59 -10.78 14.65
C ASN A 237 2.82 -9.46 14.72
N LEU A 238 1.63 -9.44 15.33
CA LEU A 238 0.75 -8.28 15.49
C LEU A 238 1.43 -7.20 16.34
N CYS A 239 2.10 -7.60 17.42
CA CYS A 239 2.92 -6.73 18.28
C CYS A 239 4.25 -6.30 17.64
N ARG A 240 4.74 -7.02 16.62
CA ARG A 240 6.03 -6.77 15.95
C ARG A 240 5.90 -6.15 14.56
N SER A 241 4.70 -6.10 14.02
CA SER A 241 4.41 -5.68 12.65
C SER A 241 3.46 -4.50 12.64
N THR A 242 3.38 -3.91 11.46
CA THR A 242 2.53 -2.76 11.16
C THR A 242 1.04 -3.11 11.03
N ALA A 243 0.65 -4.37 11.27
CA ALA A 243 -0.75 -4.81 11.23
C ALA A 243 -1.58 -4.14 12.34
N MET A 244 -1.06 -4.04 13.58
CA MET A 244 -1.72 -3.24 14.62
C MET A 244 -1.82 -1.79 14.23
N SER A 245 -0.74 -1.20 13.69
CA SER A 245 -0.80 0.20 13.30
C SER A 245 -1.83 0.47 12.20
N GLN A 246 -2.25 -0.53 11.39
CA GLN A 246 -3.35 -0.38 10.41
C GLN A 246 -4.72 -0.38 11.08
N MET A 247 -4.88 -1.20 12.13
CA MET A 247 -6.12 -1.29 12.89
C MET A 247 -6.27 -0.14 13.90
N LEU A 248 -5.16 0.36 14.44
CA LEU A 248 -5.07 1.45 15.40
C LEU A 248 -5.29 2.84 14.77
N ARG A 249 -5.57 2.93 13.46
CA ARG A 249 -5.71 4.20 12.73
C ARG A 249 -6.99 4.97 13.05
N GLU A 250 -7.87 4.47 13.91
CA GLU A 250 -8.96 5.28 14.46
C GLU A 250 -8.60 5.86 15.84
N PRO A 251 -8.45 7.20 15.95
CA PRO A 251 -8.17 8.21 14.94
C PRO A 251 -6.70 8.63 15.04
N GLY A 252 -5.85 8.09 14.17
CA GLY A 252 -4.41 8.29 14.20
C GLY A 252 -3.85 8.44 12.79
N HIS A 253 -4.24 9.50 12.09
CA HIS A 253 -3.62 9.86 10.82
C HIS A 253 -3.02 11.26 10.94
N MET A 254 -1.92 11.48 10.22
CA MET A 254 -1.21 12.74 10.26
C MET A 254 -2.17 13.90 9.98
N GLN A 255 -2.25 14.83 10.93
CA GLN A 255 -3.04 16.05 10.84
C GLN A 255 -2.25 17.14 10.11
N GLY A 256 -2.96 18.08 9.50
CA GLY A 256 -2.36 19.17 8.73
C GLY A 256 -1.37 20.04 9.51
N VAL A 257 -0.34 20.48 8.80
CA VAL A 257 0.65 21.45 9.26
C VAL A 257 0.32 22.82 8.67
N ASP A 258 0.28 23.84 9.52
CA ASP A 258 0.20 25.23 9.06
C ASP A 258 1.62 25.77 8.78
N ILE A 259 1.91 26.02 7.52
CA ILE A 259 3.21 26.54 7.05
C ILE A 259 3.40 28.04 7.29
N SER A 260 2.34 28.75 7.72
CA SER A 260 2.41 30.15 8.14
C SER A 260 2.71 30.32 9.63
N ASN A 261 2.57 29.24 10.42
CA ASN A 261 2.88 29.22 11.84
C ASN A 261 4.39 28.97 12.07
N SER A 262 5.08 29.96 12.64
CA SER A 262 6.52 29.88 12.93
C SER A 262 6.89 28.74 13.88
N GLU A 263 6.06 28.44 14.88
CA GLU A 263 6.34 27.36 15.85
C GLU A 263 6.34 26.00 15.16
N HIS A 264 5.39 25.74 14.24
CA HIS A 264 5.38 24.52 13.46
C HIS A 264 6.64 24.39 12.58
N LEU A 265 7.08 25.49 11.95
CA LEU A 265 8.28 25.51 11.11
C LEU A 265 9.53 25.22 11.94
N GLU A 266 9.66 25.87 13.10
CA GLU A 266 10.79 25.68 14.02
C GLU A 266 10.86 24.24 14.54
N CYS A 267 9.73 23.65 14.97
CA CYS A 267 9.68 22.26 15.43
C CYS A 267 10.09 21.27 14.34
N LEU A 268 9.60 21.46 13.11
CA LEU A 268 9.95 20.57 11.99
C LEU A 268 11.41 20.73 11.55
N GLN A 269 11.94 21.95 11.57
CA GLN A 269 13.36 22.16 11.30
C GLN A 269 14.26 21.55 12.38
N ALA A 270 13.86 21.65 13.66
CA ALA A 270 14.54 20.96 14.75
C ALA A 270 14.51 19.44 14.56
N LEU A 271 13.34 18.86 14.22
CA LEU A 271 13.22 17.43 13.91
C LEU A 271 14.18 17.01 12.78
N ARG A 272 14.27 17.78 11.69
CA ARG A 272 15.22 17.50 10.60
C ARG A 272 16.67 17.50 11.10
N GLU A 273 17.04 18.45 11.96
CA GLU A 273 18.41 18.54 12.47
C GLU A 273 18.74 17.37 13.40
N GLU A 274 17.82 16.95 14.27
CA GLU A 274 17.99 15.77 15.13
C GLU A 274 18.17 14.49 14.31
N LEU A 275 17.33 14.30 13.28
CA LEU A 275 17.46 13.18 12.35
C LEU A 275 18.84 13.20 11.66
N ARG A 276 19.27 14.35 11.15
CA ARG A 276 20.57 14.50 10.47
C ARG A 276 21.76 14.30 11.42
N THR A 277 21.68 14.79 12.65
CA THR A 277 22.71 14.61 13.68
C THR A 277 22.90 13.12 14.00
N CYS A 278 21.83 12.35 13.95
CA CYS A 278 21.87 10.89 14.07
C CYS A 278 22.38 10.17 12.80
N GLY A 279 22.74 10.89 11.73
CA GLY A 279 23.16 10.30 10.46
C GLY A 279 22.01 9.75 9.63
N TYR A 280 20.79 10.28 9.77
CA TYR A 280 19.61 9.84 9.02
C TYR A 280 19.66 10.33 7.56
N ALA A 281 20.56 9.74 6.78
CA ALA A 281 20.77 10.03 5.37
C ALA A 281 20.86 8.75 4.56
N ALA A 282 20.54 8.83 3.26
CA ALA A 282 20.45 7.67 2.38
C ALA A 282 21.73 6.81 2.42
N LYS A 283 22.90 7.45 2.29
CA LYS A 283 24.20 6.78 2.30
C LYS A 283 24.45 5.97 3.59
N ASP A 284 24.15 6.55 4.74
CA ASP A 284 24.42 5.95 6.04
C ASP A 284 23.44 4.80 6.33
N ILE A 285 22.17 4.97 5.97
CA ILE A 285 21.15 3.91 6.07
C ILE A 285 21.52 2.72 5.18
N LEU A 286 21.85 2.96 3.91
CA LEU A 286 22.24 1.89 2.98
C LEU A 286 23.54 1.21 3.42
N GLY A 287 24.52 1.96 3.91
CA GLY A 287 25.77 1.42 4.43
C GLY A 287 25.56 0.51 5.66
N MET A 288 24.67 0.91 6.57
CA MET A 288 24.38 0.17 7.80
C MET A 288 23.52 -1.08 7.53
N THR A 289 22.51 -0.96 6.66
CA THR A 289 21.54 -2.04 6.41
C THR A 289 21.95 -2.99 5.28
N GLN A 290 22.93 -2.58 4.47
CA GLN A 290 23.42 -3.31 3.29
C GLN A 290 22.34 -3.62 2.24
N VAL A 291 21.18 -2.96 2.33
CA VAL A 291 20.16 -3.05 1.28
C VAL A 291 20.63 -2.24 0.06
N PRO A 292 20.42 -2.75 -1.17
CA PRO A 292 20.86 -2.07 -2.39
C PRO A 292 20.26 -0.67 -2.61
N THR A 293 18.97 -0.49 -2.31
CA THR A 293 18.23 0.74 -2.58
C THR A 293 17.25 1.05 -1.45
N LEU A 294 16.92 2.33 -1.27
CA LEU A 294 15.94 2.74 -0.25
C LEU A 294 14.53 2.24 -0.58
N GLU A 295 14.20 2.07 -1.86
CA GLU A 295 12.93 1.50 -2.35
C GLU A 295 12.58 0.18 -1.65
N MET A 296 13.58 -0.63 -1.26
CA MET A 296 13.37 -1.90 -0.56
C MET A 296 12.78 -1.74 0.86
N PHE A 297 12.69 -0.51 1.37
CA PHE A 297 11.96 -0.18 2.59
C PHE A 297 10.48 0.16 2.34
N ALA A 298 9.97 0.16 1.09
CA ALA A 298 8.56 0.43 0.82
C ALA A 298 7.64 -0.55 1.56
N ASP A 299 8.04 -1.83 1.56
CA ASP A 299 7.33 -2.93 2.20
C ASP A 299 8.14 -3.63 3.29
N ASP A 300 7.42 -4.27 4.20
CA ASP A 300 7.97 -5.02 5.34
C ASP A 300 8.34 -6.46 4.91
N ASP A 301 9.11 -6.55 3.83
CA ASP A 301 9.41 -7.78 3.10
C ASP A 301 10.58 -8.59 3.71
N LEU A 302 11.19 -9.54 2.99
CA LEU A 302 12.30 -10.32 3.56
C LEU A 302 13.51 -9.40 3.81
N CYS A 303 13.63 -8.37 2.98
CA CYS A 303 14.67 -7.37 3.07
C CYS A 303 14.46 -6.47 4.29
N GLY A 304 13.22 -6.01 4.52
CA GLY A 304 12.88 -5.28 5.75
C GLY A 304 13.20 -6.07 7.02
N GLN A 305 12.92 -7.39 7.04
CA GLN A 305 13.26 -8.25 8.18
C GLN A 305 14.78 -8.46 8.34
N ALA A 306 15.50 -8.64 7.24
CA ALA A 306 16.96 -8.78 7.28
C ALA A 306 17.63 -7.47 7.75
N ALA A 307 17.15 -6.33 7.25
CA ALA A 307 17.58 -5.01 7.70
C ALA A 307 17.31 -4.83 9.20
N ASP A 308 16.11 -5.15 9.68
CA ASP A 308 15.75 -5.07 11.10
C ASP A 308 16.70 -5.89 12.00
N ALA A 309 17.08 -7.10 11.55
CA ALA A 309 18.03 -7.94 12.27
C ALA A 309 19.45 -7.33 12.33
N LEU A 310 19.92 -6.71 11.24
CA LEU A 310 21.20 -6.01 11.22
C LEU A 310 21.17 -4.78 12.13
N LEU A 311 20.09 -4.00 12.07
CA LEU A 311 19.88 -2.82 12.91
C LEU A 311 19.84 -3.18 14.41
N ALA A 312 19.23 -4.32 14.76
CA ALA A 312 19.24 -4.83 16.14
C ALA A 312 20.65 -5.14 16.67
N SER A 313 21.62 -5.34 15.78
CA SER A 313 23.04 -5.60 16.09
C SER A 313 23.95 -4.38 15.88
N ALA A 314 23.37 -3.20 15.63
CA ALA A 314 24.14 -1.99 15.32
C ALA A 314 25.13 -1.64 16.46
N PRO A 315 26.35 -1.14 16.12
CA PRO A 315 27.29 -0.64 17.10
C PRO A 315 26.67 0.46 17.97
N HIS A 316 27.16 0.59 19.21
CA HIS A 316 26.65 1.59 20.16
C HIS A 316 26.61 3.02 19.57
N GLU A 317 27.61 3.36 18.77
CA GLU A 317 27.79 4.65 18.09
C GLU A 317 26.69 4.95 17.06
N GLN A 318 26.11 3.91 16.46
CA GLN A 318 25.08 3.99 15.42
C GLN A 318 23.70 3.58 15.93
N LYS A 319 23.56 3.37 17.25
CA LYS A 319 22.31 2.90 17.85
C LYS A 319 21.17 3.89 17.62
N GLY A 320 21.44 5.20 17.67
CA GLY A 320 20.44 6.23 17.38
C GLY A 320 19.90 6.12 15.95
N LEU A 321 20.79 6.06 14.95
CA LEU A 321 20.41 5.84 13.55
C LEU A 321 19.58 4.57 13.39
N ALA A 322 20.02 3.47 14.01
CA ALA A 322 19.37 2.19 13.87
C ALA A 322 17.92 2.21 14.37
N GLU A 323 17.68 2.87 15.50
CA GLU A 323 16.34 3.02 16.07
C GLU A 323 15.45 3.93 15.23
N LEU A 324 15.99 5.03 14.69
CA LEU A 324 15.22 5.90 13.78
C LEU A 324 14.84 5.18 12.47
N VAL A 325 15.72 4.33 11.92
CA VAL A 325 15.41 3.51 10.73
C VAL A 325 14.35 2.47 11.06
N ARG A 326 14.49 1.78 12.20
CA ARG A 326 13.48 0.85 12.70
C ARG A 326 12.12 1.55 12.87
N PHE A 327 12.12 2.76 13.41
CA PHE A 327 10.91 3.51 13.70
C PHE A 327 10.23 4.07 12.44
N PHE A 328 10.94 4.86 11.62
CA PHE A 328 10.33 5.56 10.50
C PHE A 328 10.25 4.73 9.21
N LEU A 329 11.28 3.95 8.83
CA LEU A 329 11.27 3.20 7.56
C LEU A 329 10.63 1.81 7.71
N LEU A 330 10.91 1.14 8.83
CA LEU A 330 10.40 -0.22 9.11
C LEU A 330 9.13 -0.21 9.98
N SER A 331 8.73 0.95 10.51
CA SER A 331 7.53 1.10 11.33
C SER A 331 7.47 0.13 12.52
N ARG A 332 8.64 -0.14 13.12
CA ARG A 332 8.77 -0.98 14.33
C ARG A 332 8.44 -0.15 15.58
N PRO A 333 7.74 -0.75 16.56
CA PRO A 333 7.55 -0.08 17.84
C PRO A 333 8.88 0.19 18.54
N VAL A 334 9.04 1.39 19.08
CA VAL A 334 10.19 1.83 19.87
C VAL A 334 9.70 2.40 21.20
N ALA A 335 10.49 2.25 22.27
CA ALA A 335 10.14 2.82 23.57
C ALA A 335 10.00 4.35 23.48
N LEU A 336 8.91 4.90 24.03
CA LEU A 336 8.61 6.33 23.96
C LEU A 336 9.75 7.17 24.55
N LYS A 337 10.28 6.73 25.70
CA LYS A 337 11.42 7.36 26.37
C LYS A 337 12.66 7.43 25.49
N GLN A 338 13.03 6.30 24.87
CA GLN A 338 14.22 6.22 24.02
C GLN A 338 14.10 7.14 22.79
N LEU A 339 12.92 7.18 22.17
CA LEU A 339 12.68 8.05 21.03
C LEU A 339 12.69 9.55 21.43
N THR A 340 12.18 9.86 22.62
CA THR A 340 12.24 11.21 23.21
C THR A 340 13.67 11.66 23.50
N GLU A 341 14.52 10.76 23.98
CA GLU A 341 15.95 11.02 24.18
C GLU A 341 16.68 11.28 22.84
N LEU A 342 16.23 10.68 21.74
CA LEU A 342 16.84 10.83 20.41
C LEU A 342 16.39 12.09 19.65
N MET A 343 15.13 12.51 19.78
CA MET A 343 14.57 13.60 18.98
C MET A 343 14.17 14.83 19.80
N GLY A 344 14.23 14.73 21.13
CA GLY A 344 13.81 15.78 22.06
C GLY A 344 12.29 15.80 22.30
N SER A 345 11.90 16.27 23.49
CA SER A 345 10.49 16.32 23.91
C SER A 345 9.62 17.20 23.02
N SER A 346 10.12 18.35 22.57
CA SER A 346 9.35 19.26 21.72
C SER A 346 9.01 18.66 20.35
N CYS A 347 9.96 17.94 19.73
CA CYS A 347 9.69 17.22 18.48
C CYS A 347 8.68 16.08 18.70
N MET A 348 8.80 15.35 19.81
CA MET A 348 7.87 14.28 20.15
C MET A 348 6.46 14.79 20.42
N GLU A 349 6.33 15.85 21.20
CA GLU A 349 5.06 16.54 21.47
C GLU A 349 4.39 16.93 20.15
N PHE A 350 5.12 17.62 19.27
CA PHE A 350 4.62 18.00 17.95
C PHE A 350 4.16 16.78 17.12
N LEU A 351 4.97 15.70 17.07
CA LEU A 351 4.62 14.50 16.31
C LEU A 351 3.39 13.78 16.87
N LEU A 352 3.16 13.82 18.19
CA LEU A 352 1.98 13.26 18.84
C LEU A 352 0.74 14.10 18.57
N GLU A 353 0.85 15.43 18.69
CA GLU A 353 -0.24 16.37 18.38
C GLU A 353 -0.69 16.25 16.93
N LYS A 354 0.27 16.14 16.00
CA LYS A 354 -0.02 15.93 14.58
C LYS A 354 -0.37 14.48 14.26
N GLN A 355 -0.42 13.57 15.23
CA GLN A 355 -0.69 12.14 15.04
C GLN A 355 0.21 11.51 13.97
N ALA A 356 1.43 12.01 13.80
CA ALA A 356 2.48 11.36 13.03
C ALA A 356 3.07 10.17 13.81
N VAL A 357 2.91 10.18 15.14
CA VAL A 357 3.29 9.12 16.06
C VAL A 357 2.09 8.73 16.93
N THR A 358 1.95 7.44 17.20
CA THR A 358 0.94 6.90 18.11
C THR A 358 1.61 6.19 19.28
N VAL A 359 1.09 6.38 20.50
CA VAL A 359 1.58 5.73 21.72
C VAL A 359 0.69 4.54 22.08
N ILE A 360 1.32 3.48 22.56
CA ILE A 360 0.69 2.27 23.10
C ILE A 360 1.29 1.92 24.45
N ARG A 361 0.53 1.21 25.29
CA ARG A 361 1.06 0.56 26.49
C ARG A 361 1.53 -0.85 26.18
N GLY A 362 2.76 -1.17 26.54
CA GLY A 362 3.29 -2.53 26.53
C GLY A 362 2.82 -3.33 27.74
N PRO A 363 2.75 -4.67 27.68
CA PRO A 363 2.76 -5.54 26.49
C PRO A 363 1.37 -5.68 25.82
N SER A 364 0.31 -5.08 26.40
CA SER A 364 -1.08 -5.21 25.92
C SER A 364 -1.35 -4.55 24.57
N CYS A 365 -0.42 -3.76 24.03
CA CYS A 365 -0.59 -2.96 22.82
C CYS A 365 -1.85 -2.07 22.85
N ALA A 366 -2.22 -1.62 24.05
CA ALA A 366 -3.37 -0.76 24.25
C ALA A 366 -3.06 0.66 23.76
N LEU A 367 -3.85 1.17 22.82
CA LEU A 367 -3.78 2.54 22.32
C LEU A 367 -3.90 3.53 23.46
N VAL A 368 -2.96 4.47 23.52
CA VAL A 368 -3.08 5.66 24.35
C VAL A 368 -3.67 6.75 23.48
N LYS A 369 -4.81 7.31 23.92
CA LYS A 369 -5.46 8.42 23.20
C LYS A 369 -4.52 9.62 23.11
N ALA A 370 -4.67 10.45 22.08
CA ALA A 370 -3.79 11.59 21.82
C ALA A 370 -3.58 12.49 23.05
N ASP A 371 -4.65 12.88 23.74
CA ASP A 371 -4.56 13.73 24.95
C ASP A 371 -3.78 13.09 26.10
N ASP A 372 -3.83 11.77 26.22
CA ASP A 372 -3.11 11.03 27.26
C ASP A 372 -1.68 10.66 26.82
N ALA A 373 -1.41 10.67 25.51
CA ALA A 373 -0.08 10.42 24.97
C ALA A 373 0.89 11.56 25.35
N LEU A 374 0.41 12.80 25.38
CA LEU A 374 1.18 13.95 25.87
C LEU A 374 1.55 13.80 27.36
N LYS A 375 0.60 13.36 28.20
CA LYS A 375 0.89 13.07 29.63
C LYS A 375 1.85 11.90 29.80
N ALA A 376 1.76 10.90 28.90
CA ALA A 376 2.68 9.77 28.88
C ALA A 376 4.09 10.20 28.47
N LEU A 377 4.24 11.23 27.62
CA LEU A 377 5.53 11.82 27.28
C LEU A 377 6.16 12.51 28.49
N GLU A 378 5.39 13.29 29.26
CA GLU A 378 5.86 13.95 30.49
C GLU A 378 6.35 12.94 31.55
N ASN A 379 5.74 11.76 31.60
CA ASN A 379 6.01 10.71 32.57
C ASN A 379 6.49 9.41 31.91
N ALA A 380 7.34 9.53 30.87
CA ALA A 380 7.74 8.40 30.05
C ALA A 380 8.38 7.28 30.89
N SER A 381 7.61 6.23 31.13
CA SER A 381 8.04 4.98 31.77
C SER A 381 8.42 3.93 30.73
N ASP A 382 9.05 2.85 31.18
CA ASP A 382 9.43 1.72 30.32
C ASP A 382 8.20 0.92 29.79
N ASP A 383 6.98 1.30 30.20
CA ASP A 383 5.74 0.68 29.77
C ASP A 383 5.15 1.30 28.50
N PHE A 384 5.65 2.47 28.06
CA PHE A 384 5.14 3.14 26.87
C PHE A 384 6.01 2.90 25.65
N TYR A 385 5.36 2.45 24.58
CA TYR A 385 5.96 2.27 23.25
C TYR A 385 5.22 3.17 22.28
N CYS A 386 5.84 3.44 21.14
CA CYS A 386 5.24 4.21 20.08
C CYS A 386 5.61 3.62 18.72
N PHE A 387 4.80 3.93 17.72
CA PHE A 387 5.12 3.63 16.32
C PHE A 387 4.82 4.84 15.44
N ALA A 388 5.52 4.94 14.32
CA ALA A 388 5.29 5.98 13.34
C ALA A 388 4.05 5.64 12.49
N ASN A 389 3.16 6.62 12.32
CA ASN A 389 2.04 6.55 11.38
C ASN A 389 2.47 6.91 9.95
N ILE A 390 3.62 7.55 9.81
CA ILE A 390 4.25 7.99 8.56
C ILE A 390 5.61 7.32 8.36
N LYS A 391 6.07 7.24 7.12
CA LYS A 391 7.48 6.95 6.79
C LYS A 391 8.20 8.23 6.45
N ILE A 392 9.41 8.44 6.98
CA ILE A 392 10.30 9.53 6.60
C ILE A 392 11.45 8.97 5.78
N TRP A 393 11.54 9.38 4.52
CA TRP A 393 12.50 8.90 3.55
C TRP A 393 13.62 9.91 3.33
N PRO A 394 14.90 9.53 3.42
CA PRO A 394 15.97 10.39 2.92
C PRO A 394 16.00 10.31 1.38
N VAL A 395 15.68 11.43 0.73
CA VAL A 395 15.66 11.57 -0.73
C VAL A 395 16.66 12.66 -1.11
N GLU A 396 17.82 12.25 -1.65
CA GLU A 396 18.96 13.16 -1.80
C GLU A 396 19.26 13.86 -0.46
N ASP A 397 19.24 15.20 -0.41
CA ASP A 397 19.43 15.99 0.81
C ASP A 397 18.10 16.33 1.53
N LEU A 398 16.97 15.80 1.08
CA LEU A 398 15.64 16.01 1.65
C LEU A 398 15.25 14.88 2.59
N LEU A 399 14.32 15.18 3.49
CA LEU A 399 13.54 14.21 4.23
C LEU A 399 12.07 14.30 3.79
N ILE A 400 11.49 13.20 3.33
CA ILE A 400 10.15 13.17 2.75
C ILE A 400 9.27 12.25 3.59
N ALA A 401 8.26 12.82 4.26
CA ALA A 401 7.20 12.08 4.91
C ALA A 401 6.17 11.57 3.90
N THR A 402 5.73 10.34 4.06
CA THR A 402 4.66 9.70 3.28
C THR A 402 3.82 8.79 4.17
N ASP A 403 2.65 8.41 3.69
CA ASP A 403 1.98 7.22 4.22
C ASP A 403 2.84 5.98 3.91
N ARG A 404 2.64 4.92 4.68
CA ARG A 404 3.14 3.58 4.33
C ARG A 404 2.20 2.90 3.34
N GLN A 405 2.69 1.87 2.65
CA GLN A 405 1.84 1.02 1.82
C GLN A 405 0.68 0.44 2.64
N THR A 406 -0.54 0.86 2.30
CA THR A 406 -1.75 0.59 3.07
C THR A 406 -2.97 0.69 2.16
N TRP A 407 -4.12 0.28 2.68
CA TRP A 407 -5.37 0.17 1.93
C TRP A 407 -6.33 1.30 2.32
N PRO A 408 -7.19 1.74 1.39
CA PRO A 408 -8.31 2.60 1.76
C PRO A 408 -9.23 1.88 2.75
N SER A 409 -9.80 2.64 3.67
CA SER A 409 -10.83 2.19 4.60
C SER A 409 -11.91 3.26 4.70
N GLN A 410 -13.00 2.98 5.41
CA GLN A 410 -14.04 4.00 5.59
C GLN A 410 -13.44 5.26 6.21
N GLY A 411 -13.70 6.42 5.58
CA GLY A 411 -13.17 7.71 6.02
C GLY A 411 -11.67 7.92 5.85
N PHE A 412 -10.95 7.00 5.20
CA PHE A 412 -9.49 7.08 5.05
C PHE A 412 -9.05 6.75 3.62
N GLU A 413 -8.53 7.77 2.93
CA GLU A 413 -7.87 7.63 1.63
C GLU A 413 -6.35 7.74 1.82
N PRO A 414 -5.57 6.67 1.60
CA PRO A 414 -4.12 6.70 1.76
C PRO A 414 -3.45 7.65 0.76
N VAL A 415 -2.31 8.19 1.15
CA VAL A 415 -1.41 8.92 0.25
C VAL A 415 -0.33 7.97 -0.25
N MET A 416 0.09 8.11 -1.50
CA MET A 416 1.09 7.23 -2.10
C MET A 416 2.42 7.30 -1.33
N TYR A 417 3.00 6.13 -1.08
CA TYR A 417 4.36 5.97 -0.54
C TYR A 417 5.39 6.10 -1.68
N LEU A 418 6.68 6.22 -1.36
CA LEU A 418 7.71 6.26 -2.41
C LEU A 418 7.96 4.86 -2.99
N SER A 419 7.88 4.74 -4.30
CA SER A 419 8.10 3.52 -5.09
C SER A 419 8.97 3.80 -6.33
N ASP A 420 9.25 2.74 -7.10
CA ASP A 420 10.00 2.76 -8.37
C ASP A 420 9.61 3.94 -9.30
N ASP A 421 8.31 4.23 -9.45
CA ASP A 421 7.81 5.37 -10.25
C ASP A 421 8.26 6.75 -9.71
N SER A 422 8.25 6.92 -8.38
CA SER A 422 8.61 8.16 -7.73
C SER A 422 10.09 8.47 -7.99
N TRP A 423 10.95 7.45 -7.85
CA TRP A 423 12.38 7.55 -8.17
C TRP A 423 12.64 7.71 -9.67
N GLY A 424 11.87 7.00 -10.50
CA GLY A 424 11.92 7.11 -11.96
C GLY A 424 11.74 8.57 -12.40
N LEU A 425 10.74 9.26 -11.87
CA LEU A 425 10.49 10.68 -12.20
C LEU A 425 11.54 11.62 -11.59
N ILE A 426 11.95 11.41 -10.33
CA ILE A 426 13.00 12.22 -9.65
C ILE A 426 14.28 12.29 -10.48
N TYR A 427 14.69 11.17 -11.09
CA TYR A 427 15.92 11.08 -11.87
C TYR A 427 15.70 11.34 -13.36
N GLY A 428 14.50 11.09 -13.88
CA GLY A 428 14.16 11.23 -15.29
C GLY A 428 13.70 12.62 -15.70
N ALA A 429 13.17 13.42 -14.77
CA ALA A 429 12.77 14.80 -15.03
C ALA A 429 14.00 15.68 -15.35
N PRO A 430 13.90 16.61 -16.32
CA PRO A 430 14.94 17.57 -16.60
C PRO A 430 15.26 18.42 -15.35
N ARG A 431 16.54 18.73 -15.15
CA ARG A 431 17.03 19.55 -14.03
C ARG A 431 17.66 20.86 -14.49
N GLU A 432 17.18 21.41 -15.61
CA GLU A 432 17.56 22.75 -16.05
C GLU A 432 16.95 23.80 -15.13
N GLU A 433 17.65 24.92 -14.94
CA GLU A 433 17.15 25.99 -14.07
C GLU A 433 15.83 26.56 -14.59
N VAL A 434 14.83 26.63 -13.72
CA VAL A 434 13.49 27.13 -14.03
C VAL A 434 12.96 28.07 -12.96
N GLU A 435 12.11 29.02 -13.35
CA GLU A 435 11.49 29.96 -12.41
C GLU A 435 10.36 29.30 -11.61
N SER A 436 9.56 28.45 -12.26
CA SER A 436 8.30 27.92 -11.73
C SER A 436 8.01 26.49 -12.19
N VAL A 437 7.72 25.62 -11.21
CA VAL A 437 7.28 24.24 -11.44
C VAL A 437 5.86 24.04 -10.94
N LEU A 438 5.07 23.26 -11.67
CA LEU A 438 3.80 22.71 -11.21
C LEU A 438 3.96 21.20 -10.96
N ASP A 439 3.69 20.76 -9.73
CA ASP A 439 3.63 19.35 -9.34
C ASP A 439 2.16 18.90 -9.30
N LEU A 440 1.71 18.19 -10.34
CA LEU A 440 0.36 17.65 -10.48
C LEU A 440 0.28 16.22 -9.94
N CYS A 441 -0.85 15.90 -9.29
CA CYS A 441 -0.98 14.64 -8.55
C CYS A 441 0.16 14.50 -7.54
N THR A 442 0.40 15.59 -6.82
CA THR A 442 1.61 15.84 -6.02
C THR A 442 1.86 14.76 -4.95
N GLY A 443 0.82 14.14 -4.40
CA GLY A 443 0.94 13.18 -3.32
C GLY A 443 1.69 13.80 -2.13
N SER A 444 2.87 13.29 -1.82
CA SER A 444 3.73 13.84 -0.76
C SER A 444 4.48 15.13 -1.12
N GLY A 445 4.40 15.57 -2.39
CA GLY A 445 5.16 16.69 -2.93
C GLY A 445 6.59 16.36 -3.31
N VAL A 446 6.98 15.09 -3.30
CA VAL A 446 8.37 14.68 -3.52
C VAL A 446 8.98 15.25 -4.81
N GLN A 447 8.20 15.32 -5.90
CA GLN A 447 8.70 15.78 -7.19
C GLN A 447 8.99 17.29 -7.16
N GLY A 448 8.03 18.09 -6.71
CA GLY A 448 8.19 19.53 -6.57
C GLY A 448 9.21 19.92 -5.50
N LEU A 449 9.34 19.18 -4.40
CA LEU A 449 10.38 19.42 -3.39
C LEU A 449 11.80 19.15 -3.93
N VAL A 450 11.99 18.06 -4.66
CA VAL A 450 13.27 17.78 -5.35
C VAL A 450 13.57 18.88 -6.35
N ALA A 451 12.56 19.37 -7.07
CA ALA A 451 12.71 20.51 -7.97
C ALA A 451 13.15 21.78 -7.23
N LEU A 452 12.46 22.17 -6.15
CA LEU A 452 12.80 23.33 -5.31
C LEU A 452 14.22 23.28 -4.72
N GLN A 453 14.71 22.08 -4.44
CA GLN A 453 16.07 21.90 -3.94
C GLN A 453 17.12 22.07 -5.04
N ASN A 454 16.85 21.56 -6.25
CA ASN A 454 17.89 21.37 -7.26
C ASN A 454 17.87 22.40 -8.39
N TYR A 455 16.69 22.80 -8.88
CA TYR A 455 16.61 23.53 -10.16
C TYR A 455 15.44 24.52 -10.29
N ALA A 456 14.46 24.52 -9.38
CA ALA A 456 13.31 25.42 -9.42
C ALA A 456 13.39 26.52 -8.36
N LYS A 457 13.03 27.75 -8.73
CA LYS A 457 12.90 28.85 -7.76
C LYS A 457 11.61 28.78 -6.96
N THR A 458 10.50 28.43 -7.60
CA THR A 458 9.18 28.28 -6.96
C THR A 458 8.45 27.02 -7.42
N ALA A 459 7.56 26.50 -6.58
CA ALA A 459 6.72 25.35 -6.92
C ALA A 459 5.28 25.54 -6.46
N THR A 460 4.35 25.12 -7.32
CA THR A 460 2.92 24.97 -7.03
C THR A 460 2.59 23.48 -6.94
N PHE A 461 1.81 23.09 -5.94
CA PHE A 461 1.42 21.69 -5.71
C PHE A 461 -0.10 21.53 -5.82
N VAL A 462 -0.55 20.51 -6.54
CA VAL A 462 -1.98 20.23 -6.73
C VAL A 462 -2.28 18.76 -6.48
N ASP A 463 -3.27 18.49 -5.62
CA ASP A 463 -3.82 17.16 -5.40
C ASP A 463 -5.33 17.20 -5.22
N LEU A 464 -5.99 16.09 -5.54
CA LEU A 464 -7.40 15.89 -5.21
C LEU A 464 -7.58 15.42 -3.76
N ASN A 465 -6.58 14.76 -3.18
CA ASN A 465 -6.61 14.27 -1.82
C ASN A 465 -6.13 15.36 -0.84
N PRO A 466 -6.99 15.92 0.04
CA PRO A 466 -6.55 16.93 1.00
C PRO A 466 -5.42 16.43 1.93
N ARG A 467 -5.37 15.13 2.25
CA ARG A 467 -4.28 14.55 3.05
C ARG A 467 -2.93 14.58 2.34
N ALA A 468 -2.91 14.51 1.01
CA ALA A 468 -1.69 14.66 0.22
C ALA A 468 -1.11 16.07 0.45
N LEU A 469 -1.97 17.09 0.42
CA LEU A 469 -1.57 18.47 0.69
C LEU A 469 -1.07 18.69 2.12
N ASP A 470 -1.56 17.91 3.09
CA ASP A 470 -0.99 17.92 4.45
C ASP A 470 0.43 17.35 4.48
N PHE A 471 0.73 16.31 3.69
CA PHE A 471 2.11 15.85 3.48
C PHE A 471 2.97 16.88 2.76
N VAL A 472 2.44 17.56 1.74
CA VAL A 472 3.17 18.67 1.09
C VAL A 472 3.55 19.72 2.14
N ARG A 473 2.60 20.20 2.94
CA ARG A 473 2.84 21.19 4.00
C ARG A 473 3.86 20.73 5.03
N PHE A 474 3.74 19.48 5.49
CA PHE A 474 4.70 18.87 6.41
C PHE A 474 6.11 18.83 5.79
N ASN A 475 6.21 18.37 4.54
CA ASN A 475 7.49 18.16 3.86
C ASN A 475 8.20 19.47 3.50
N VAL A 476 7.48 20.49 3.02
CA VAL A 476 8.09 21.78 2.72
C VAL A 476 8.60 22.46 4.00
N ALA A 477 7.85 22.35 5.10
CA ALA A 477 8.26 22.87 6.40
C ALA A 477 9.48 22.12 6.96
N LEU A 478 9.44 20.77 6.97
CA LEU A 478 10.53 19.90 7.39
C LEU A 478 11.84 20.24 6.69
N ASN A 479 11.79 20.54 5.38
CA ASN A 479 12.98 20.84 4.58
C ASN A 479 13.36 22.33 4.54
N GLY A 480 12.60 23.21 5.22
CA GLY A 480 12.86 24.65 5.21
C GLY A 480 12.61 25.32 3.85
N LEU A 481 11.68 24.78 3.06
CA LEU A 481 11.37 25.23 1.70
C LEU A 481 10.06 26.02 1.60
N SER A 482 9.35 26.26 2.71
CA SER A 482 8.03 26.93 2.73
C SER A 482 8.00 28.27 1.98
N GLN A 483 9.09 29.07 2.03
CA GLN A 483 9.17 30.37 1.34
C GLN A 483 9.28 30.26 -0.19
N LYS A 484 9.55 29.08 -0.73
CA LYS A 484 9.60 28.81 -2.17
C LYS A 484 8.29 28.25 -2.72
N VAL A 485 7.28 28.06 -1.87
CA VAL A 485 5.97 27.54 -2.30
C VAL A 485 5.12 28.69 -2.81
N SER A 486 4.71 28.62 -4.08
CA SER A 486 3.82 29.62 -4.69
C SER A 486 2.34 29.28 -4.52
N GLY A 487 2.00 28.01 -4.30
CA GLY A 487 0.62 27.58 -4.06
C GLY A 487 0.48 26.11 -3.69
N ILE A 488 -0.54 25.79 -2.90
CA ILE A 488 -0.95 24.42 -2.54
C ILE A 488 -2.47 24.36 -2.70
N TYR A 489 -2.95 23.70 -3.76
CA TYR A 489 -4.36 23.74 -4.14
C TYR A 489 -4.99 22.34 -4.12
N GLU A 490 -6.16 22.26 -3.48
CA GLU A 490 -7.02 21.08 -3.51
C GLU A 490 -7.95 21.15 -4.73
N GLY A 491 -7.92 20.10 -5.55
CA GLY A 491 -8.89 19.95 -6.63
C GLY A 491 -8.41 19.09 -7.78
N ASN A 492 -9.18 19.11 -8.86
CA ASN A 492 -8.94 18.28 -10.03
C ASN A 492 -7.98 18.95 -11.02
N LEU A 493 -6.72 18.49 -11.02
CA LEU A 493 -5.68 18.90 -11.96
C LEU A 493 -5.65 20.43 -12.12
N TYR A 494 -5.60 20.93 -13.36
CA TYR A 494 -5.57 22.36 -13.66
C TYR A 494 -6.79 23.15 -13.17
N GLN A 495 -7.94 22.51 -12.96
CA GLN A 495 -9.15 23.21 -12.52
C GLN A 495 -9.04 23.74 -11.08
N ALA A 496 -8.09 23.21 -10.30
CA ALA A 496 -7.80 23.68 -8.95
C ALA A 496 -7.02 25.01 -8.94
N LEU A 497 -6.39 25.37 -10.06
CA LEU A 497 -5.50 26.52 -10.14
C LEU A 497 -6.31 27.83 -10.22
N PRO A 498 -5.94 28.85 -9.43
CA PRO A 498 -6.43 30.22 -9.65
C PRO A 498 -6.12 30.70 -11.08
N PRO A 499 -6.97 31.54 -11.71
CA PRO A 499 -6.78 32.02 -13.08
C PRO A 499 -5.44 32.73 -13.34
N GLU A 500 -4.83 33.30 -12.31
CA GLU A 500 -3.54 33.97 -12.35
C GLU A 500 -2.33 33.02 -12.21
N SER A 501 -2.56 31.72 -12.03
CA SER A 501 -1.51 30.72 -11.88
C SER A 501 -0.91 30.32 -13.22
N GLY A 502 0.42 30.18 -13.25
CA GLY A 502 1.13 29.81 -14.47
C GLY A 502 1.13 30.91 -15.53
N PRO A 503 1.49 30.59 -16.79
CA PRO A 503 2.04 29.29 -17.23
C PRO A 503 3.36 28.95 -16.53
N PHE A 504 3.69 27.66 -16.48
CA PHE A 504 4.87 27.13 -15.77
C PHE A 504 6.00 26.80 -16.74
N ASP A 505 7.24 26.80 -16.24
CA ASP A 505 8.41 26.36 -17.01
C ASP A 505 8.49 24.84 -17.07
N ALA A 506 8.03 24.15 -16.03
CA ALA A 506 7.97 22.70 -16.01
C ALA A 506 6.73 22.19 -15.27
N ILE A 507 6.13 21.13 -15.81
CA ILE A 507 5.03 20.39 -15.19
C ILE A 507 5.53 18.96 -14.89
N LEU A 508 5.47 18.56 -13.63
CA LEU A 508 5.79 17.21 -13.18
C LEU A 508 4.49 16.50 -12.83
N ALA A 509 4.37 15.22 -13.21
CA ALA A 509 3.20 14.43 -12.88
C ALA A 509 3.54 12.97 -12.57
N ASN A 510 3.14 12.50 -11.38
CA ASN A 510 3.02 11.08 -11.07
C ASN A 510 1.53 10.73 -10.93
N PRO A 511 0.78 10.64 -12.05
CA PRO A 511 -0.65 10.42 -11.99
C PRO A 511 -0.99 8.97 -11.61
N PRO A 512 -2.19 8.71 -11.08
CA PRO A 512 -2.77 7.36 -11.07
C PRO A 512 -2.77 6.74 -12.47
N PHE A 513 -2.27 5.50 -12.60
CA PHE A 513 -2.01 4.87 -13.90
C PHE A 513 -2.39 3.39 -13.99
N LEU A 514 -2.86 2.75 -12.91
CA LEU A 514 -3.19 1.32 -12.97
C LEU A 514 -4.50 1.15 -13.75
N PRO A 515 -4.53 0.33 -14.81
CA PRO A 515 -5.79 -0.01 -15.46
C PRO A 515 -6.71 -0.71 -14.46
N ASN A 516 -7.98 -0.32 -14.46
CA ASN A 516 -8.98 -0.91 -13.59
C ASN A 516 -10.33 -1.05 -14.32
N PRO A 517 -10.37 -1.80 -15.43
CA PRO A 517 -11.58 -1.91 -16.24
C PRO A 517 -12.75 -2.42 -15.40
N ARG A 518 -13.84 -1.65 -15.38
CA ARG A 518 -15.06 -1.91 -14.57
C ARG A 518 -14.81 -1.97 -13.06
N GLY A 519 -13.74 -1.37 -12.55
CA GLY A 519 -13.44 -1.38 -11.11
C GLY A 519 -13.27 -2.80 -10.55
N ILE A 520 -12.65 -3.72 -11.30
CA ILE A 520 -12.48 -5.12 -10.87
C ILE A 520 -11.33 -5.29 -9.89
N GLY A 521 -10.22 -4.59 -10.09
CA GLY A 521 -9.01 -4.76 -9.30
C GLY A 521 -9.19 -4.22 -7.89
N SER A 522 -9.32 -5.09 -6.89
CA SER A 522 -9.40 -4.66 -5.49
C SER A 522 -8.19 -3.82 -5.06
N GLN A 523 -7.02 -4.06 -5.66
CA GLN A 523 -5.77 -3.35 -5.37
C GLN A 523 -5.63 -2.02 -6.10
N CYS A 524 -6.52 -1.74 -7.05
CA CYS A 524 -6.64 -0.44 -7.70
C CYS A 524 -7.66 0.48 -6.98
N SER A 525 -8.13 0.10 -5.77
CA SER A 525 -9.18 0.84 -5.06
C SER A 525 -8.71 2.15 -4.41
N ALA A 526 -7.41 2.31 -4.18
CA ALA A 526 -6.86 3.58 -3.72
C ALA A 526 -6.82 4.57 -4.89
N LYS A 527 -7.24 5.81 -4.64
CA LYS A 527 -7.31 6.87 -5.67
C LYS A 527 -5.96 7.15 -6.32
N PHE A 528 -4.87 7.01 -5.58
CA PHE A 528 -3.53 7.23 -6.13
C PHE A 528 -3.11 6.17 -7.16
N GLY A 529 -3.78 5.02 -7.20
CA GLY A 529 -3.48 3.93 -8.13
C GLY A 529 -4.42 3.88 -9.34
N ASP A 530 -5.70 4.25 -9.17
CA ASP A 530 -6.74 4.09 -10.19
C ASP A 530 -6.57 5.03 -11.39
N GLY A 531 -6.04 4.49 -12.50
CA GLY A 531 -5.89 5.21 -13.77
C GLY A 531 -7.09 5.09 -14.71
N GLY A 532 -8.22 4.53 -14.24
CA GLY A 532 -9.41 4.30 -15.04
C GLY A 532 -9.37 3.01 -15.87
N ASP A 533 -10.33 2.85 -16.79
CA ASP A 533 -10.55 1.56 -17.48
C ASP A 533 -9.33 1.11 -18.29
N PHE A 534 -8.63 2.06 -18.93
CA PHE A 534 -7.42 1.77 -19.70
C PHE A 534 -6.13 2.07 -18.91
N GLY A 535 -6.21 2.81 -17.80
CA GLY A 535 -5.03 3.27 -17.04
C GLY A 535 -4.42 4.59 -17.51
N GLU A 536 -5.07 5.27 -18.47
CA GLU A 536 -4.58 6.55 -19.03
C GLU A 536 -5.56 7.71 -18.82
N ASP A 537 -6.70 7.53 -18.14
CA ASP A 537 -7.74 8.56 -18.05
C ASP A 537 -7.21 9.86 -17.43
N ILE A 538 -6.39 9.75 -16.38
CA ILE A 538 -5.76 10.91 -15.73
C ILE A 538 -4.64 11.50 -16.59
N LEU A 539 -3.84 10.65 -17.24
CA LEU A 539 -2.80 11.09 -18.16
C LEU A 539 -3.40 11.87 -19.34
N GLU A 540 -4.48 11.38 -19.93
CA GLU A 540 -5.21 12.05 -21.00
C GLU A 540 -5.70 13.42 -20.54
N ALA A 541 -6.32 13.52 -19.36
CA ALA A 541 -6.77 14.80 -18.81
C ALA A 541 -5.62 15.80 -18.58
N ILE A 542 -4.44 15.32 -18.17
CA ILE A 542 -3.22 16.14 -18.06
C ILE A 542 -2.80 16.64 -19.45
N MET A 543 -2.70 15.74 -20.44
CA MET A 543 -2.29 16.10 -21.81
C MET A 543 -3.28 17.07 -22.47
N GLN A 544 -4.57 16.99 -22.18
CA GLN A 544 -5.57 17.90 -22.72
C GLN A 544 -5.45 19.35 -22.22
N GLY A 545 -4.80 19.57 -21.05
CA GLY A 545 -4.63 20.89 -20.45
C GLY A 545 -3.20 21.45 -20.49
N VAL A 546 -2.21 20.63 -20.86
CA VAL A 546 -0.79 21.01 -20.74
C VAL A 546 -0.42 22.24 -21.57
N ALA A 547 -0.95 22.37 -22.79
CA ALA A 547 -0.63 23.45 -23.71
C ALA A 547 -1.02 24.84 -23.16
N ASP A 548 -2.11 24.92 -22.41
CA ASP A 548 -2.60 26.18 -21.82
C ASP A 548 -1.82 26.60 -20.56
N HIS A 549 -1.06 25.68 -19.97
CA HIS A 549 -0.40 25.88 -18.68
C HIS A 549 1.14 25.85 -18.76
N LEU A 550 1.70 25.69 -19.96
CA LEU A 550 3.13 25.59 -20.18
C LEU A 550 3.65 26.83 -20.92
N LYS A 551 4.82 27.33 -20.52
CA LYS A 551 5.47 28.44 -21.23
C LYS A 551 6.00 27.99 -22.61
N PRO A 552 6.26 28.92 -23.55
CA PRO A 552 6.77 28.63 -24.91
C PRO A 552 8.10 27.85 -25.04
N ALA A 553 8.76 27.48 -23.95
CA ALA A 553 9.93 26.58 -23.93
C ALA A 553 9.87 25.61 -22.74
N GLY A 554 8.70 25.49 -22.11
CA GLY A 554 8.51 24.61 -20.98
C GLY A 554 8.39 23.16 -21.40
N HIS A 555 8.46 22.27 -20.42
CA HIS A 555 8.31 20.83 -20.63
C HIS A 555 7.38 20.19 -19.61
N LEU A 556 6.80 19.05 -19.98
CA LEU A 556 6.11 18.15 -19.07
C LEU A 556 6.89 16.84 -18.93
N SER A 557 7.02 16.37 -17.69
CA SER A 557 7.55 15.03 -17.36
C SER A 557 6.50 14.25 -16.58
N ALA A 558 6.09 13.09 -17.10
CA ALA A 558 5.15 12.20 -16.45
C ALA A 558 5.71 10.78 -16.33
N VAL A 559 5.37 10.09 -15.24
CA VAL A 559 5.70 8.67 -15.02
C VAL A 559 4.43 7.82 -14.98
N THR A 560 4.48 6.62 -15.54
CA THR A 560 3.33 5.69 -15.58
C THR A 560 3.78 4.23 -15.55
N TYR A 561 2.87 3.32 -15.19
CA TYR A 561 2.92 1.91 -15.60
C TYR A 561 1.88 1.68 -16.68
N ALA A 562 2.26 1.94 -17.93
CA ALA A 562 1.33 2.15 -19.03
C ALA A 562 1.03 0.87 -19.84
N PRO A 563 -0.20 0.74 -20.37
CA PRO A 563 -0.57 -0.29 -21.32
C PRO A 563 0.07 -0.05 -22.69
N ASN A 564 0.39 -1.12 -23.41
CA ASN A 564 0.76 -1.09 -24.84
C ASN A 564 1.70 0.07 -25.19
N THR A 565 2.80 0.22 -24.45
CA THR A 565 3.69 1.40 -24.51
C THR A 565 4.28 1.72 -25.88
N PRO A 566 4.51 0.77 -26.82
CA PRO A 566 4.96 1.10 -28.18
C PRO A 566 4.02 2.04 -28.94
N GLU A 567 2.73 2.05 -28.60
CA GLU A 567 1.70 2.88 -29.24
C GLU A 567 1.42 4.16 -28.41
N MET A 568 2.04 4.32 -27.24
CA MET A 568 1.68 5.36 -26.26
C MET A 568 1.99 6.78 -26.76
N ALA A 569 3.11 6.99 -27.45
CA ALA A 569 3.46 8.30 -27.99
C ALA A 569 2.40 8.81 -29.00
N GLU A 570 1.88 7.92 -29.84
CA GLU A 570 0.79 8.24 -30.77
C GLU A 570 -0.54 8.50 -30.04
N ARG A 571 -0.82 7.78 -28.95
CA ARG A 571 -1.99 8.07 -28.11
C ARG A 571 -1.91 9.44 -27.47
N ILE A 572 -0.77 9.78 -26.87
CA ILE A 572 -0.51 11.10 -26.27
C ILE A 572 -0.66 12.21 -27.30
N ALA A 573 -0.14 12.03 -28.52
CA ALA A 573 -0.32 12.99 -29.60
C ALA A 573 -1.79 13.27 -29.94
N ARG A 574 -2.70 12.31 -29.72
CA ARG A 574 -4.15 12.50 -29.89
C ARG A 574 -4.83 13.18 -28.71
N TYR A 575 -4.28 13.03 -27.50
CA TYR A 575 -4.81 13.69 -26.30
C TYR A 575 -4.45 15.18 -26.27
N LEU A 576 -3.29 15.54 -26.82
CA LEU A 576 -2.80 16.90 -26.84
C LEU A 576 -3.65 17.81 -27.73
N LYS A 577 -4.00 18.97 -27.19
CA LYS A 577 -4.44 20.13 -27.98
C LYS A 577 -3.20 20.97 -28.26
N SER A 578 -2.83 21.14 -29.53
CA SER A 578 -1.70 22.00 -29.90
C SER A 578 -2.09 23.48 -29.82
N PRO A 579 -1.22 24.36 -29.29
CA PRO A 579 -1.33 25.80 -29.52
C PRO A 579 -1.32 26.11 -31.02
N ASP A 580 -1.99 27.17 -31.44
CA ASP A 580 -1.80 27.70 -32.79
C ASP A 580 -0.30 28.05 -32.96
N GLU A 581 0.34 27.50 -34.00
CA GLU A 581 1.75 27.71 -34.39
C GLU A 581 2.85 26.86 -33.70
N MET A 582 2.54 25.96 -32.75
CA MET A 582 3.54 25.04 -32.17
C MET A 582 3.09 23.57 -32.20
N SER A 583 4.00 22.65 -32.52
CA SER A 583 3.72 21.21 -32.46
C SER A 583 4.39 20.54 -31.26
N PRO A 584 3.74 19.55 -30.63
CA PRO A 584 4.37 18.77 -29.58
C PRO A 584 5.49 17.85 -30.11
N CYS A 585 6.61 17.83 -29.40
CA CYS A 585 7.57 16.73 -29.43
C CYS A 585 7.33 15.83 -28.21
N ILE A 586 7.13 14.53 -28.45
CA ILE A 586 6.74 13.55 -27.44
C ILE A 586 7.75 12.41 -27.47
N THR A 587 8.38 12.12 -26.33
CA THR A 587 9.21 10.92 -26.18
C THR A 587 8.70 10.06 -25.04
N VAL A 588 8.42 8.79 -25.36
CA VAL A 588 8.09 7.76 -24.37
C VAL A 588 9.28 6.84 -24.20
N PHE A 589 9.90 6.87 -23.03
CA PHE A 589 10.91 5.90 -22.60
C PHE A 589 10.22 4.78 -21.84
N SER A 590 10.29 3.56 -22.35
CA SER A 590 9.61 2.39 -21.79
C SER A 590 10.61 1.36 -21.27
N SER A 591 10.28 0.75 -20.14
CA SER A 591 10.88 -0.47 -19.66
C SER A 591 10.54 -1.68 -20.54
N LYS A 592 11.08 -2.85 -20.20
CA LYS A 592 10.71 -4.11 -20.84
C LYS A 592 9.20 -4.37 -20.76
N LEU A 593 8.61 -4.64 -21.92
CA LEU A 593 7.21 -5.03 -22.04
C LEU A 593 6.94 -6.34 -21.28
N LYS A 594 5.96 -6.30 -20.39
CA LYS A 594 5.46 -7.48 -19.68
C LYS A 594 4.09 -7.84 -20.20
N PRO A 595 3.78 -9.14 -20.37
CA PRO A 595 2.41 -9.56 -20.67
C PRO A 595 1.43 -9.00 -19.63
N ALA A 596 0.30 -8.46 -20.08
CA ALA A 596 -0.71 -7.89 -19.18
C ALA A 596 -1.24 -8.92 -18.17
N LYS A 597 -1.27 -10.21 -18.55
CA LYS A 597 -1.62 -11.34 -17.67
C LYS A 597 -0.73 -11.56 -16.45
N ASP A 598 0.46 -10.96 -16.45
CA ASP A 598 1.36 -11.02 -15.31
C ASP A 598 1.01 -9.92 -14.29
N PHE A 599 0.19 -8.94 -14.68
CA PHE A 599 -0.34 -7.89 -13.81
C PHE A 599 -1.66 -8.35 -13.16
N LYS A 600 -1.64 -8.50 -11.84
CA LYS A 600 -2.76 -9.06 -11.05
C LYS A 600 -3.00 -8.23 -9.78
N PRO A 601 -3.52 -7.00 -9.90
CA PRO A 601 -3.88 -6.13 -8.77
C PRO A 601 -5.20 -6.59 -8.13
N VAL A 602 -5.30 -7.87 -7.79
CA VAL A 602 -6.53 -8.54 -7.34
C VAL A 602 -6.27 -9.34 -6.07
N SER A 603 -7.33 -9.65 -5.31
CA SER A 603 -7.22 -10.39 -4.04
C SER A 603 -7.86 -11.78 -4.08
N SER A 604 -8.64 -12.09 -5.11
CA SER A 604 -9.40 -13.34 -5.24
C SER A 604 -9.26 -14.00 -6.62
N ALA A 605 -9.63 -15.28 -6.70
CA ALA A 605 -9.60 -16.06 -7.94
C ALA A 605 -10.61 -15.54 -8.98
N VAL A 606 -11.82 -15.17 -8.54
CA VAL A 606 -12.86 -14.60 -9.41
C VAL A 606 -12.40 -13.29 -10.03
N GLU A 607 -11.81 -12.38 -9.23
CA GLU A 607 -11.23 -11.16 -9.76
C GLU A 607 -10.10 -11.48 -10.74
N ALA A 608 -9.18 -12.40 -10.42
CA ALA A 608 -8.05 -12.69 -11.31
C ALA A 608 -8.50 -13.12 -12.71
N VAL A 609 -9.57 -13.90 -12.80
CA VAL A 609 -10.14 -14.30 -14.10
C VAL A 609 -10.86 -13.13 -14.75
N ARG A 610 -11.78 -12.46 -14.03
CA ARG A 610 -12.59 -11.36 -14.58
C ARG A 610 -11.76 -10.16 -14.99
N TYR A 611 -10.72 -9.84 -14.22
CA TYR A 611 -9.77 -8.78 -14.51
C TYR A 611 -9.01 -9.06 -15.80
N GLN A 612 -8.53 -10.29 -16.00
CA GLN A 612 -7.85 -10.65 -17.24
C GLN A 612 -8.78 -10.57 -18.46
N GLU A 613 -10.01 -11.07 -18.33
CA GLU A 613 -11.00 -10.94 -19.39
C GLU A 613 -11.29 -9.48 -19.72
N ALA A 614 -11.38 -8.62 -18.70
CA ALA A 614 -11.60 -7.20 -18.87
C ALA A 614 -10.40 -6.50 -19.55
N LEU A 615 -9.16 -6.83 -19.17
CA LEU A 615 -7.96 -6.35 -19.86
C LEU A 615 -7.94 -6.75 -21.35
N ASP A 616 -8.29 -8.01 -21.65
CA ASP A 616 -8.39 -8.50 -23.03
C ASP A 616 -9.49 -7.76 -23.82
N GLU A 617 -10.64 -7.49 -23.19
CA GLU A 617 -11.77 -6.75 -23.77
C GLU A 617 -11.43 -5.30 -24.12
N VAL A 618 -10.65 -4.61 -23.26
CA VAL A 618 -10.16 -3.24 -23.53
C VAL A 618 -8.88 -3.21 -24.38
N GLY A 619 -8.36 -4.38 -24.77
CA GLY A 619 -7.22 -4.50 -25.68
C GLY A 619 -5.84 -4.28 -25.04
N ILE A 620 -5.72 -4.39 -23.72
CA ILE A 620 -4.45 -4.28 -23.01
C ILE A 620 -3.71 -5.63 -23.12
N LYS A 621 -2.60 -5.64 -23.87
CA LYS A 621 -1.81 -6.85 -24.13
C LYS A 621 -0.51 -6.89 -23.35
N THR A 622 0.10 -5.72 -23.18
CA THR A 622 1.36 -5.55 -22.45
C THR A 622 1.28 -4.36 -21.52
N MET A 623 2.04 -4.41 -20.43
CA MET A 623 2.25 -3.32 -19.49
C MET A 623 3.74 -3.06 -19.35
N ALA A 624 4.14 -1.80 -19.19
CA ALA A 624 5.52 -1.43 -18.91
C ALA A 624 5.59 -0.11 -18.13
N GLU A 625 6.60 0.02 -17.29
CA GLU A 625 6.97 1.31 -16.72
C GLU A 625 7.38 2.25 -17.85
N ALA A 626 6.97 3.50 -17.78
CA ALA A 626 7.30 4.51 -18.77
C ALA A 626 7.50 5.90 -18.16
N ILE A 627 8.42 6.66 -18.74
CA ILE A 627 8.55 8.11 -18.56
C ILE A 627 8.19 8.77 -19.88
N THR A 628 7.29 9.73 -19.81
CA THR A 628 6.85 10.56 -20.93
C THR A 628 7.41 11.95 -20.77
N LEU A 629 8.12 12.43 -21.77
CA LEU A 629 8.59 13.81 -21.88
C LEU A 629 7.86 14.50 -23.04
N VAL A 630 7.34 15.69 -22.79
CA VAL A 630 6.65 16.52 -23.79
C VAL A 630 7.24 17.92 -23.78
N SER A 631 7.59 18.44 -24.95
CA SER A 631 7.92 19.84 -25.21
C SER A 631 7.13 20.32 -26.44
N PHE A 632 7.17 21.62 -26.73
CA PHE A 632 6.58 22.20 -27.93
C PHE A 632 7.67 22.89 -28.77
N GLU A 633 7.61 22.69 -30.09
CA GLU A 633 8.58 23.18 -31.05
C GLU A 633 7.87 23.83 -32.25
N GLU A 634 8.56 24.69 -33.00
CA GLU A 634 8.05 25.31 -34.26
C GLU A 634 8.01 24.33 -35.45
N THR A 635 8.31 23.05 -35.22
CA THR A 635 8.36 22.00 -36.23
C THR A 635 7.03 21.22 -36.28
N ALA A 636 6.96 20.14 -37.07
CA ALA A 636 5.79 19.26 -37.09
C ALA A 636 5.74 18.36 -35.83
N VAL A 637 4.58 17.76 -35.53
CA VAL A 637 4.43 16.79 -34.43
C VAL A 637 5.46 15.68 -34.56
N GLN A 638 6.21 15.44 -33.48
CA GLN A 638 7.22 14.41 -33.41
C GLN A 638 6.91 13.44 -32.27
N THR A 639 6.88 12.14 -32.59
CA THR A 639 6.65 11.07 -31.61
C THR A 639 7.81 10.10 -31.63
N HIS A 640 8.41 9.86 -30.47
CA HIS A 640 9.53 8.96 -30.28
C HIS A 640 9.19 7.90 -29.22
N PHE A 641 9.62 6.67 -29.48
CA PHE A 641 9.54 5.57 -28.54
C PHE A 641 10.93 4.96 -28.33
N VAL A 642 11.34 4.81 -27.07
CA VAL A 642 12.64 4.28 -26.70
C VAL A 642 12.45 3.14 -25.70
N LEU A 643 12.98 1.96 -26.02
CA LEU A 643 12.92 0.79 -25.13
C LEU A 643 14.24 0.62 -24.37
N LYS A 644 14.17 0.57 -23.03
CA LYS A 644 15.31 0.32 -22.14
C LYS A 644 14.92 -0.74 -21.10
N GLU A 645 15.54 -1.93 -21.16
CA GLU A 645 15.10 -3.09 -20.36
C GLU A 645 15.00 -2.84 -18.84
N HIS A 646 15.93 -2.06 -18.28
CA HIS A 646 16.03 -1.75 -16.85
C HIS A 646 15.88 -0.26 -16.56
N LEU A 647 14.87 0.40 -17.16
CA LEU A 647 14.70 1.85 -17.14
C LEU A 647 14.86 2.47 -15.73
N PHE A 648 14.07 2.02 -14.74
CA PHE A 648 14.11 2.59 -13.39
C PHE A 648 15.30 2.16 -12.52
N GLN A 649 16.14 1.25 -13.02
CA GLN A 649 17.30 0.71 -12.27
C GLN A 649 18.62 1.38 -12.67
N ASP A 650 18.60 2.19 -13.72
CA ASP A 650 19.78 2.83 -14.29
C ASP A 650 19.67 4.35 -14.10
N GLU A 651 19.99 4.82 -12.89
CA GLU A 651 19.94 6.24 -12.53
C GLU A 651 20.73 7.12 -13.50
N GLY A 652 21.92 6.66 -13.93
CA GLY A 652 22.75 7.38 -14.89
C GLY A 652 22.05 7.56 -16.24
N TYR A 653 21.33 6.52 -16.70
CA TYR A 653 20.51 6.61 -17.90
C TYR A 653 19.30 7.53 -17.70
N LEU A 654 18.59 7.44 -16.57
CA LEU A 654 17.47 8.33 -16.23
C LEU A 654 17.87 9.80 -16.29
N ARG A 655 19.02 10.16 -15.73
CA ARG A 655 19.56 11.53 -15.76
C ARG A 655 19.93 12.02 -17.17
N SER A 656 19.96 11.13 -18.16
CA SER A 656 20.26 11.47 -19.56
C SER A 656 19.03 11.55 -20.46
N LEU A 657 17.82 11.26 -19.96
CA LEU A 657 16.61 11.19 -20.78
C LEU A 657 16.29 12.51 -21.48
N TRP A 658 16.46 13.64 -20.79
CA TRP A 658 16.20 14.96 -21.39
C TRP A 658 17.06 15.23 -22.62
N LYS A 659 18.37 14.97 -22.51
CA LYS A 659 19.28 15.10 -23.66
C LYS A 659 18.85 14.20 -24.82
N GLN A 660 18.45 12.95 -24.55
CA GLN A 660 17.98 12.04 -25.58
C GLN A 660 16.67 12.50 -26.22
N HIS A 661 15.79 13.13 -25.46
CA HIS A 661 14.56 13.74 -25.98
C HIS A 661 14.89 14.89 -26.93
N LEU A 662 15.75 15.85 -26.54
CA LEU A 662 16.19 16.95 -27.41
C LEU A 662 16.93 16.45 -28.67
N ASP A 663 17.81 15.45 -28.54
CA ASP A 663 18.49 14.80 -29.67
C ASP A 663 17.51 14.07 -30.61
N GLY A 664 16.35 13.65 -30.08
CA GLY A 664 15.25 13.07 -30.85
C GLY A 664 14.50 14.14 -31.62
N CYS A 665 14.08 15.22 -30.95
CA CYS A 665 13.30 16.30 -31.56
C CYS A 665 14.09 17.04 -32.66
N SER A 666 15.41 17.14 -32.52
CA SER A 666 16.28 17.81 -33.50
C SER A 666 16.56 17.00 -34.79
N LYS A 667 16.20 15.70 -34.84
CA LYS A 667 16.37 14.86 -36.03
C LYS A 667 15.11 14.94 -36.91
N THR A 668 15.09 15.93 -37.79
CA THR A 668 14.09 16.10 -38.87
C THR A 668 14.26 15.09 -39.99
#